data_AF-A0A6Q2XRT2-F1
#
_entry.id   AF-A0A6Q2XRT2-F1
#
_cell.length_a   1.000
_cell.length_b   1.000
_cell.length_c   1.000
_cell.angle_alpha   90.00
_cell.angle_beta   90.00
_cell.angle_gamma   90.00
#
_symmetry.space_group_name_H-M   'P 1'
#
loop_
_entity.id
_entity.type
_entity.pdbx_description
1 polymer ?
#
loop_
_entity_poly.entity_id
_entity_poly.type
_entity_poly.pdbx_seq_one_letter_code
_entity_poly.pdbx_strand_id
1 'polypeptide(L)'
;SLLGVYGFSELSFITEPSDMTVVPKDTAVLLCVAHGQPPITIRWLKNGVRLTESERIHFLPNGSLYIPAVGRDGEESDEGFYQCLSQNRFGAILSQRSRLTIANISPFVVQPVPLEVAEGSVARFTCQVTSNPPATITWELDHSPLPLQTNRITVLPNGVLQIHNVQLEDAGNYRCVATNIGDRVESKEAWLSVRPPGVGAEPRQRPRIIAGPRNTTVSIHHSVVLECVALGNPRPIISWSRADSKPIDVYNARVLGSGNLVITDVQRHHSGVYLCRATTPGTRNYTIAAANLTVLEPPSLVERPESQTRPRAGTARFICQAQGVPTPRITWLKNGEEVRLNGRIKVYNSKLVITQITQEDDAIYQCVAENEQGSVLSLARLIVVMSEDRPSVPRNVHAETISSSAILLAWERPLYNADKVIAYSVHYTKAEGLNNEEYQAVIGNDTTSYIIDDLEPGRNYSFYIVAYMPMGASRMSDQVCQHTLEDVPLRTPELSLSSHSPTDIQVSWRPLPAKLSRGNISAYRLSYRTAADPAVLSVEMAQNTTQYLLADLQPDTIYLLRIAAATRVGWCEPSAWTSHRTPKTSSTKVPPAPLLQQLEPLSCTSILVRWQPSPGPVVVQGFRLCHHEEGQPEQPSVQLLPGATEYTISGLDPRRKYHIKLWVLSLSGAGYQAEQTVRTPGCVSTRDHPVAQPPAPDHVSVVTDSASSVYLRWSRPALAARHSVSYTARCAPVGLVNASAVRYVQTTNQSVRILGLNPNTRYEFVVRLHVDQLSSPWSSAVHQRTLPAAPRNPPEGLRVTLIEDDTALVSWREPEENNLAVTHYTILYASQRAWLGGHWQRLQREGGNTMALLEKLEPGTVYLVKISASNQVGDGPFSSTVKLALGPGSTHRGKSPRHSDMSSDGLYNIDQKSMTGIVVGVCIALACIVICALILISKGRSRKSSISKIIDIVNGEGPHVQHLSTALDIDRHAENKEVLIPMVANHFIDAKGGTNLVISPVGPVHGGKCASRWPFLKRGRKSTRKSRVAYLYEAGKTVLRYEERVGAPPLQPSTLQILFGPLGGLENGSSRGSSCGTAENSDGSHETADSGHFSNEEMSNEGSQRSSLPFPSSFFPGMGPWPMVMATRKDQEVED
;
A
#
# COMPACT_ATOMS: atom_id res chain seq x y z
N SER A 1 4.98 30.59 7.80
CA SER A 1 6.14 29.79 8.24
C SER A 1 6.05 28.41 7.60
N LEU A 2 6.99 28.07 6.72
CA LEU A 2 7.06 26.75 6.06
C LEU A 2 8.48 26.19 6.19
N LEU A 3 8.75 25.62 7.37
CA LEU A 3 9.92 24.81 7.70
C LEU A 3 9.35 23.65 8.53
N GLY A 4 9.42 22.42 8.00
CA GLY A 4 8.66 21.31 8.61
C GLY A 4 8.76 19.94 7.93
N VAL A 5 9.60 19.78 6.90
CA VAL A 5 10.01 18.46 6.41
C VAL A 5 11.53 18.44 6.40
N TYR A 6 12.12 17.81 7.42
CA TYR A 6 13.54 17.45 7.39
C TYR A 6 13.71 16.31 6.38
N GLY A 7 13.94 16.66 5.12
CA GLY A 7 14.32 15.71 4.09
C GLY A 7 15.65 15.07 4.46
N PHE A 8 15.64 13.77 4.78
CA PHE A 8 16.85 12.99 4.98
C PHE A 8 17.61 12.95 3.65
N SER A 9 18.72 13.69 3.56
CA SER A 9 19.67 13.57 2.46
C SER A 9 20.50 12.30 2.66
N GLU A 10 19.99 11.19 2.13
CA GLU A 10 20.78 9.95 1.99
C GLU A 10 22.09 10.26 1.27
N LEU A 11 23.15 9.55 1.68
CA LEU A 11 24.50 9.78 1.16
C LEU A 11 24.58 9.27 -0.29
N SER A 12 24.98 10.14 -1.21
CA SER A 12 25.09 9.84 -2.65
C SER A 12 26.27 10.58 -3.28
N PHE A 13 26.73 10.14 -4.45
CA PHE A 13 27.73 10.88 -5.21
C PHE A 13 27.08 11.91 -6.15
N ILE A 14 27.66 13.11 -6.21
CA ILE A 14 27.40 14.12 -7.26
C ILE A 14 28.32 13.82 -8.46
N THR A 15 29.56 13.39 -8.19
CA THR A 15 30.55 13.03 -9.19
C THR A 15 31.41 11.90 -8.64
N GLU A 16 31.52 10.82 -9.42
CA GLU A 16 32.36 9.67 -9.12
C GLU A 16 33.58 9.66 -10.06
N PRO A 17 34.72 9.06 -9.65
CA PRO A 17 35.87 8.97 -10.52
C PRO A 17 35.59 8.03 -11.69
N SER A 18 36.00 8.42 -12.89
CA SER A 18 36.01 7.58 -14.09
C SER A 18 37.39 7.01 -14.35
N ASP A 19 37.50 6.02 -15.23
CA ASP A 19 38.79 5.61 -15.79
C ASP A 19 39.50 6.80 -16.46
N MET A 20 40.83 6.83 -16.36
CA MET A 20 41.68 7.91 -16.85
C MET A 20 43.03 7.34 -17.32
N THR A 21 43.52 7.82 -18.47
CA THR A 21 44.92 7.61 -18.87
C THR A 21 45.65 8.93 -19.03
N VAL A 22 46.84 9.03 -18.46
CA VAL A 22 47.64 10.26 -18.35
C VAL A 22 49.04 10.03 -18.91
N VAL A 23 49.63 11.03 -19.56
CA VAL A 23 51.01 10.96 -20.07
C VAL A 23 52.00 10.87 -18.89
N PRO A 24 53.12 10.13 -18.97
CA PRO A 24 54.14 10.17 -17.93
C PRO A 24 54.55 11.60 -17.56
N LYS A 25 54.53 11.91 -16.26
CA LYS A 25 54.82 13.24 -15.64
C LYS A 25 53.74 14.32 -15.79
N ASP A 26 52.65 14.10 -16.51
CA ASP A 26 51.49 15.01 -16.49
C ASP A 26 50.70 14.88 -15.17
N THR A 27 49.79 15.83 -14.92
CA THR A 27 48.90 15.85 -13.75
C THR A 27 47.71 14.90 -13.91
N ALA A 28 47.34 14.17 -12.85
CA ALA A 28 46.03 13.50 -12.75
C ALA A 28 45.11 14.18 -11.74
N VAL A 29 43.81 14.23 -12.06
CA VAL A 29 42.75 14.73 -11.16
C VAL A 29 41.58 13.74 -11.17
N LEU A 30 41.52 12.87 -10.17
CA LEU A 30 40.39 11.95 -10.01
C LEU A 30 39.29 12.64 -9.20
N LEU A 31 38.21 13.01 -9.89
CA LEU A 31 37.10 13.72 -9.28
C LEU A 31 36.32 12.81 -8.32
N CYS A 32 36.03 13.32 -7.12
CA CYS A 32 35.06 12.71 -6.22
C CYS A 32 34.35 13.80 -5.41
N VAL A 33 33.03 13.86 -5.52
CA VAL A 33 32.18 14.83 -4.80
C VAL A 33 30.91 14.11 -4.35
N ALA A 34 30.58 14.23 -3.06
CA ALA A 34 29.42 13.57 -2.45
C ALA A 34 28.43 14.55 -1.82
N HIS A 35 27.16 14.15 -1.80
CA HIS A 35 26.03 14.84 -1.18
C HIS A 35 25.46 14.00 -0.03
N GLY A 36 24.90 14.66 0.99
CA GLY A 36 24.33 14.01 2.17
C GLY A 36 24.33 14.96 3.36
N GLN A 37 23.87 14.51 4.52
CA GLN A 37 23.93 15.33 5.74
C GLN A 37 25.40 15.51 6.19
N PRO A 38 25.89 16.74 6.39
CA PRO A 38 27.26 17.00 6.87
C PRO A 38 27.42 16.70 8.38
N PRO A 39 28.67 16.51 8.87
CA PRO A 39 29.91 16.49 8.09
C PRO A 39 30.03 15.24 7.22
N ILE A 40 30.54 15.42 6.00
CA ILE A 40 30.92 14.33 5.09
C ILE A 40 32.45 14.28 5.09
N THR A 41 33.03 13.09 5.25
CA THR A 41 34.48 12.87 5.07
C THR A 41 34.70 11.96 3.88
N ILE A 42 35.57 12.36 2.95
CA ILE A 42 35.97 11.56 1.79
C ILE A 42 37.38 11.02 2.05
N ARG A 43 37.63 9.76 1.66
CA ARG A 43 38.94 9.09 1.74
C ARG A 43 39.19 8.32 0.46
N TRP A 44 40.43 8.23 0.02
CA TRP A 44 40.79 7.47 -1.19
C TRP A 44 41.41 6.10 -0.88
N LEU A 45 41.16 5.16 -1.77
CA LEU A 45 41.65 3.78 -1.74
C LEU A 45 42.34 3.49 -3.09
N LYS A 46 43.60 3.03 -3.07
CA LYS A 46 44.36 2.55 -4.24
C LYS A 46 44.52 1.03 -4.10
N ASN A 47 44.02 0.27 -5.07
CA ASN A 47 43.97 -1.20 -5.06
C ASN A 47 43.35 -1.80 -3.78
N GLY A 48 42.40 -1.09 -3.16
CA GLY A 48 41.76 -1.48 -1.89
C GLY A 48 42.51 -1.06 -0.62
N VAL A 49 43.74 -0.54 -0.74
CA VAL A 49 44.53 0.00 0.39
C VAL A 49 44.27 1.49 0.54
N ARG A 50 44.12 1.99 1.78
CA ARG A 50 43.88 3.41 2.04
C ARG A 50 45.07 4.27 1.64
N LEU A 51 44.82 5.32 0.85
CA LEU A 51 45.78 6.37 0.57
C LEU A 51 45.92 7.36 1.75
N THR A 52 47.11 7.93 1.84
CA THR A 52 47.46 9.06 2.72
C THR A 52 48.04 10.18 1.87
N GLU A 53 48.03 11.40 2.37
CA GLU A 53 48.67 12.53 1.67
C GLU A 53 50.19 12.43 1.72
N SER A 54 50.85 12.90 0.69
CA SER A 54 52.30 12.95 0.55
C SER A 54 52.71 14.15 -0.31
N GLU A 55 54.00 14.33 -0.59
CA GLU A 55 54.49 15.34 -1.54
C GLU A 55 54.00 15.11 -2.99
N ARG A 56 53.40 13.95 -3.29
CA ARG A 56 52.89 13.57 -4.62
C ARG A 56 51.39 13.26 -4.65
N ILE A 57 50.72 13.21 -3.49
CA ILE A 57 49.32 12.80 -3.34
C ILE A 57 48.62 13.83 -2.44
N HIS A 58 47.64 14.55 -3.00
CA HIS A 58 46.91 15.60 -2.28
C HIS A 58 45.39 15.40 -2.39
N PHE A 59 44.66 15.62 -1.31
CA PHE A 59 43.20 15.63 -1.33
C PHE A 59 42.68 17.06 -1.40
N LEU A 60 42.02 17.41 -2.50
CA LEU A 60 41.49 18.74 -2.73
C LEU A 60 40.28 19.02 -1.81
N PRO A 61 39.98 20.30 -1.46
CA PRO A 61 38.88 20.66 -0.56
C PRO A 61 37.48 20.22 -1.01
N ASN A 62 37.31 19.81 -2.27
CA ASN A 62 36.07 19.27 -2.82
C ASN A 62 35.93 17.73 -2.69
N GLY A 63 36.98 17.04 -2.20
CA GLY A 63 37.05 15.58 -2.09
C GLY A 63 37.88 14.86 -3.16
N SER A 64 38.28 15.57 -4.23
CA SER A 64 38.99 14.98 -5.38
C SER A 64 40.46 14.70 -5.07
N LEU A 65 41.03 13.65 -5.66
CA LEU A 65 42.45 13.33 -5.57
C LEU A 65 43.23 14.04 -6.68
N TYR A 66 44.32 14.71 -6.30
CA TYR A 66 45.26 15.37 -7.19
C TYR A 66 46.66 14.73 -7.08
N ILE A 67 47.24 14.37 -8.22
CA ILE A 67 48.60 13.85 -8.37
C ILE A 67 49.35 14.81 -9.33
N PRO A 68 50.37 15.57 -8.86
CA PRO A 68 50.99 16.62 -9.68
C PRO A 68 51.81 16.11 -10.87
N ALA A 69 52.45 14.95 -10.75
CA ALA A 69 53.32 14.37 -11.78
C ALA A 69 53.32 12.84 -11.68
N VAL A 70 52.51 12.19 -12.51
CA VAL A 70 52.22 10.76 -12.47
C VAL A 70 53.41 9.92 -12.97
N GLY A 71 53.83 8.89 -12.23
CA GLY A 71 55.05 8.12 -12.51
C GLY A 71 54.94 6.59 -12.40
N ARG A 72 55.95 5.88 -12.95
CA ARG A 72 56.12 4.41 -12.88
C ARG A 72 57.33 3.99 -12.02
N ASP A 73 57.90 4.91 -11.25
CA ASP A 73 59.21 4.73 -10.63
C ASP A 73 59.11 3.93 -9.31
N GLY A 74 59.82 2.80 -9.22
CA GLY A 74 59.93 1.99 -8.00
C GLY A 74 58.67 1.21 -7.63
N GLU A 75 58.52 0.91 -6.33
CA GLU A 75 57.35 0.16 -5.80
C GLU A 75 56.07 1.01 -5.72
N GLU A 76 56.16 2.33 -5.92
CA GLU A 76 55.05 3.28 -5.71
C GLU A 76 54.27 3.67 -6.98
N SER A 77 54.51 3.01 -8.13
CA SER A 77 53.87 3.29 -9.43
C SER A 77 52.41 3.75 -9.32
N ASP A 78 52.07 4.86 -9.95
CA ASP A 78 50.75 5.49 -9.84
C ASP A 78 49.62 4.68 -10.53
N GLU A 79 49.97 3.74 -11.40
CA GLU A 79 49.00 2.86 -12.07
C GLU A 79 48.25 1.98 -11.06
N GLY A 80 46.93 1.90 -11.23
CA GLY A 80 46.09 1.10 -10.33
C GLY A 80 44.62 1.44 -10.37
N PHE A 81 43.87 0.85 -9.46
CA PHE A 81 42.44 1.10 -9.28
C PHE A 81 42.20 2.02 -8.09
N TYR A 82 41.54 3.15 -8.33
CA TYR A 82 41.21 4.18 -7.36
C TYR A 82 39.71 4.19 -7.09
N GLN A 83 39.34 4.29 -5.81
CA GLN A 83 37.97 4.47 -5.36
C GLN A 83 37.94 5.50 -4.23
N CYS A 84 36.87 6.30 -4.16
CA CYS A 84 36.64 7.18 -3.03
C CYS A 84 35.54 6.61 -2.12
N LEU A 85 35.83 6.58 -0.82
CA LEU A 85 34.93 6.21 0.26
C LEU A 85 34.41 7.50 0.90
N SER A 86 33.13 7.81 0.68
CA SER A 86 32.43 8.92 1.33
C SER A 86 31.73 8.42 2.57
N GLN A 87 31.87 9.11 3.71
CA GLN A 87 31.28 8.72 4.99
C GLN A 87 30.58 9.92 5.65
N ASN A 88 29.42 9.67 6.28
CA ASN A 88 28.79 10.60 7.23
C ASN A 88 28.27 9.85 8.48
N ARG A 89 27.52 10.53 9.34
CA ARG A 89 26.97 9.98 10.59
C ARG A 89 25.99 8.80 10.45
N PHE A 90 25.57 8.45 9.23
CA PHE A 90 24.58 7.40 8.97
C PHE A 90 25.15 6.20 8.20
N GLY A 91 26.42 6.23 7.81
CA GLY A 91 27.05 5.17 7.03
C GLY A 91 28.10 5.70 6.07
N ALA A 92 28.54 4.85 5.15
CA ALA A 92 29.47 5.21 4.10
C ALA A 92 29.11 4.55 2.77
N ILE A 93 29.55 5.17 1.67
CA ILE A 93 29.42 4.65 0.31
C ILE A 93 30.79 4.65 -0.36
N LEU A 94 31.12 3.54 -1.01
CA LEU A 94 32.26 3.40 -1.90
C LEU A 94 31.85 3.71 -3.34
N SER A 95 32.67 4.46 -4.08
CA SER A 95 32.43 4.79 -5.48
C SER A 95 32.63 3.61 -6.42
N GLN A 96 32.22 3.79 -7.67
CA GLN A 96 32.64 2.95 -8.79
C GLN A 96 34.17 2.91 -8.88
N ARG A 97 34.68 1.83 -9.47
CA ARG A 97 36.11 1.55 -9.59
C ARG A 97 36.67 2.29 -10.80
N SER A 98 37.50 3.30 -10.55
CA SER A 98 38.27 4.00 -11.58
C SER A 98 39.63 3.34 -11.77
N ARG A 99 40.05 3.10 -13.00
CA ARG A 99 41.42 2.74 -13.36
C ARG A 99 42.19 4.00 -13.76
N LEU A 100 43.28 4.30 -13.05
CA LEU A 100 44.32 5.19 -13.53
C LEU A 100 45.39 4.36 -14.23
N THR A 101 45.64 4.66 -15.49
CA THR A 101 46.75 4.11 -16.27
C THR A 101 47.66 5.22 -16.78
N ILE A 102 48.92 4.89 -17.04
CA ILE A 102 49.87 5.82 -17.64
C ILE A 102 50.01 5.45 -19.12
N ALA A 103 50.15 6.44 -19.99
CA ALA A 103 50.35 6.20 -21.41
C ALA A 103 51.66 5.43 -21.66
N ASN A 104 51.68 4.63 -22.72
CA ASN A 104 52.91 4.14 -23.34
C ASN A 104 52.71 3.69 -24.79
N ILE A 105 53.81 3.63 -25.53
CA ILE A 105 53.95 2.76 -26.71
C ILE A 105 55.22 1.91 -26.54
N SER A 106 55.08 0.59 -26.56
CA SER A 106 56.18 -0.37 -26.60
C SER A 106 56.87 -0.37 -27.98
N PRO A 107 58.12 -0.84 -28.09
CA PRO A 107 58.74 -1.09 -29.40
C PRO A 107 57.88 -2.00 -30.29
N PHE A 108 57.93 -1.78 -31.60
CA PHE A 108 57.18 -2.58 -32.58
C PHE A 108 57.54 -4.07 -32.50
N VAL A 109 56.53 -4.88 -32.16
CA VAL A 109 56.59 -6.35 -32.07
C VAL A 109 56.70 -6.97 -33.47
N VAL A 110 56.05 -6.36 -34.47
CA VAL A 110 56.21 -6.72 -35.89
C VAL A 110 56.61 -5.47 -36.65
N GLN A 111 57.81 -5.52 -37.23
CA GLN A 111 58.33 -4.53 -38.17
C GLN A 111 57.78 -4.82 -39.59
N PRO A 112 57.64 -3.82 -40.46
CA PRO A 112 57.38 -4.07 -41.87
C PRO A 112 58.56 -4.81 -42.52
N VAL A 113 58.26 -5.57 -43.58
CA VAL A 113 59.23 -6.35 -44.36
C VAL A 113 59.14 -5.91 -45.82
N PRO A 114 60.27 -5.69 -46.53
CA PRO A 114 60.24 -5.29 -47.94
C PRO A 114 59.52 -6.30 -48.84
N LEU A 115 58.95 -5.81 -49.93
CA LEU A 115 58.05 -6.58 -50.77
C LEU A 115 58.26 -6.30 -52.26
N GLU A 116 58.18 -7.34 -53.08
CA GLU A 116 58.22 -7.25 -54.54
C GLU A 116 56.94 -7.85 -55.13
N VAL A 117 56.18 -7.05 -55.88
CA VAL A 117 54.85 -7.42 -56.40
C VAL A 117 54.73 -7.14 -57.88
N ALA A 118 53.81 -7.82 -58.58
CA ALA A 118 53.46 -7.47 -59.95
C ALA A 118 52.47 -6.30 -60.00
N GLU A 119 52.53 -5.47 -61.05
CA GLU A 119 51.52 -4.44 -61.31
C GLU A 119 50.12 -5.06 -61.37
N GLY A 120 49.12 -4.37 -60.79
CA GLY A 120 47.75 -4.85 -60.68
C GLY A 120 47.54 -5.99 -59.67
N SER A 121 48.53 -6.34 -58.84
CA SER A 121 48.34 -7.26 -57.72
C SER A 121 47.88 -6.52 -56.43
N VAL A 122 48.19 -7.06 -55.25
CA VAL A 122 47.89 -6.46 -53.95
C VAL A 122 49.15 -6.51 -53.08
N ALA A 123 49.65 -5.35 -52.65
CA ALA A 123 50.71 -5.26 -51.64
C ALA A 123 50.10 -5.21 -50.24
N ARG A 124 50.77 -5.82 -49.26
CA ARG A 124 50.35 -5.84 -47.85
C ARG A 124 51.58 -5.67 -46.97
N PHE A 125 51.65 -4.55 -46.25
CA PHE A 125 52.62 -4.37 -45.17
C PHE A 125 51.95 -4.59 -43.82
N THR A 126 52.63 -5.31 -42.93
CA THR A 126 52.15 -5.61 -41.58
C THR A 126 53.02 -4.92 -40.55
N CYS A 127 52.40 -4.23 -39.61
CA CYS A 127 53.04 -3.55 -38.50
C CYS A 127 52.25 -3.87 -37.23
N GLN A 128 52.92 -4.16 -36.13
CA GLN A 128 52.26 -4.41 -34.84
C GLN A 128 53.05 -3.78 -33.69
N VAL A 129 52.32 -3.13 -32.79
CA VAL A 129 52.82 -2.42 -31.63
C VAL A 129 51.92 -2.72 -30.43
N THR A 130 52.45 -2.65 -29.22
CA THR A 130 51.66 -2.74 -27.99
C THR A 130 51.65 -1.36 -27.33
N SER A 131 50.49 -0.89 -26.91
CA SER A 131 50.33 0.46 -26.37
C SER A 131 49.11 0.53 -25.45
N ASN A 132 49.12 1.47 -24.51
CA ASN A 132 47.98 1.79 -23.67
C ASN A 132 47.75 3.31 -23.62
N PRO A 133 46.57 3.84 -24.01
CA PRO A 133 45.50 3.18 -24.76
C PRO A 133 45.96 2.68 -26.16
N PRO A 134 45.10 2.03 -26.96
CA PRO A 134 45.45 1.60 -28.31
C PRO A 134 45.91 2.77 -29.20
N ALA A 135 47.14 2.68 -29.71
CA ALA A 135 47.74 3.70 -30.55
C ALA A 135 47.07 3.71 -31.94
N THR A 136 46.88 4.92 -32.49
CA THR A 136 46.50 5.07 -33.89
C THR A 136 47.73 4.73 -34.74
N ILE A 137 47.57 3.74 -35.64
CA ILE A 137 48.64 3.33 -36.55
C ILE A 137 48.39 3.97 -37.91
N THR A 138 49.36 4.75 -38.37
CA THR A 138 49.43 5.38 -39.69
C THR A 138 50.65 4.88 -40.45
N TRP A 139 50.76 5.25 -41.72
CA TRP A 139 51.90 4.89 -42.56
C TRP A 139 52.41 6.12 -43.28
N GLU A 140 53.69 6.11 -43.64
CA GLU A 140 54.33 7.12 -44.48
C GLU A 140 55.02 6.41 -45.66
N LEU A 141 54.94 7.02 -46.85
CA LEU A 141 55.66 6.64 -48.06
C LEU A 141 56.65 7.76 -48.36
N ASP A 142 57.95 7.44 -48.38
CA ASP A 142 59.04 8.42 -48.58
C ASP A 142 58.88 9.66 -47.69
N HIS A 143 58.62 9.39 -46.40
CA HIS A 143 58.32 10.36 -45.32
C HIS A 143 57.04 11.21 -45.50
N SER A 144 56.23 10.95 -46.53
CA SER A 144 54.93 11.61 -46.76
C SER A 144 53.77 10.77 -46.20
N PRO A 145 52.80 11.34 -45.46
CA PRO A 145 51.76 10.57 -44.76
C PRO A 145 50.73 9.95 -45.70
N LEU A 146 50.35 8.71 -45.39
CA LEU A 146 49.29 7.93 -46.03
C LEU A 146 48.03 7.85 -45.14
N PRO A 147 46.83 7.66 -45.71
CA PRO A 147 46.55 7.42 -47.14
C PRO A 147 46.43 8.69 -47.98
N LEU A 148 47.00 8.64 -49.19
CA LEU A 148 46.57 9.52 -50.29
C LEU A 148 45.10 9.24 -50.62
N GLN A 149 44.35 10.28 -51.02
CA GLN A 149 42.90 10.26 -51.26
C GLN A 149 42.48 9.34 -52.43
N THR A 150 42.52 8.03 -52.21
CA THR A 150 42.33 7.00 -53.24
C THR A 150 41.55 5.80 -52.69
N ASN A 151 40.71 5.19 -53.53
CA ASN A 151 40.01 3.94 -53.17
C ASN A 151 40.90 2.68 -53.28
N ARG A 152 42.21 2.85 -53.53
CA ARG A 152 43.19 1.76 -53.68
C ARG A 152 43.88 1.38 -52.37
N ILE A 153 44.08 2.36 -51.48
CA ILE A 153 44.91 2.23 -50.28
C ILE A 153 44.03 2.18 -49.02
N THR A 154 44.19 1.13 -48.21
CA THR A 154 43.47 0.94 -46.94
C THR A 154 44.47 0.70 -45.82
N VAL A 155 44.46 1.53 -44.78
CA VAL A 155 45.07 1.21 -43.47
C VAL A 155 43.98 0.61 -42.58
N LEU A 156 44.27 -0.53 -41.97
CA LEU A 156 43.38 -1.22 -41.04
C LEU A 156 43.67 -0.84 -39.58
N PRO A 157 42.68 -0.91 -38.66
CA PRO A 157 42.88 -0.59 -37.24
C PRO A 157 43.92 -1.47 -36.52
N ASN A 158 44.26 -2.64 -37.08
CA ASN A 158 45.33 -3.51 -36.59
C ASN A 158 46.72 -3.17 -37.17
N GLY A 159 46.88 -1.97 -37.75
CA GLY A 159 48.14 -1.45 -38.28
C GLY A 159 48.54 -1.97 -39.67
N VAL A 160 47.72 -2.80 -40.30
CA VAL A 160 48.03 -3.38 -41.62
C VAL A 160 47.70 -2.38 -42.74
N LEU A 161 48.70 -2.08 -43.58
CA LEU A 161 48.53 -1.35 -44.83
C LEU A 161 48.25 -2.33 -45.98
N GLN A 162 47.22 -2.05 -46.78
CA GLN A 162 46.84 -2.82 -47.96
C GLN A 162 46.72 -1.89 -49.17
N ILE A 163 47.43 -2.20 -50.26
CA ILE A 163 47.40 -1.43 -51.52
C ILE A 163 46.86 -2.36 -52.60
N HIS A 164 45.67 -2.05 -53.11
CA HIS A 164 44.96 -2.84 -54.11
C HIS A 164 45.15 -2.25 -55.49
N ASN A 165 45.27 -3.11 -56.51
CA ASN A 165 45.60 -2.69 -57.87
C ASN A 165 46.91 -1.88 -57.85
N VAL A 166 47.99 -2.50 -57.39
CA VAL A 166 49.29 -1.84 -57.25
C VAL A 166 49.74 -1.25 -58.59
N GLN A 167 50.21 -0.01 -58.60
CA GLN A 167 50.69 0.72 -59.77
C GLN A 167 52.18 1.04 -59.61
N LEU A 168 52.86 1.39 -60.71
CA LEU A 168 54.27 1.77 -60.67
C LEU A 168 54.52 3.01 -59.77
N GLU A 169 53.52 3.89 -59.63
CA GLU A 169 53.50 5.04 -58.72
C GLU A 169 53.46 4.67 -57.22
N ASP A 170 53.16 3.42 -56.86
CA ASP A 170 53.14 2.98 -55.45
C ASP A 170 54.54 2.55 -54.93
N ALA A 171 55.57 2.52 -55.78
CA ALA A 171 56.92 2.10 -55.40
C ALA A 171 57.65 3.17 -54.56
N GLY A 172 58.33 2.74 -53.49
CA GLY A 172 59.06 3.62 -52.56
C GLY A 172 59.27 2.98 -51.18
N ASN A 173 59.78 3.74 -50.21
CA ASN A 173 60.02 3.28 -48.84
C ASN A 173 58.79 3.52 -47.94
N TYR A 174 58.22 2.44 -47.42
CA TYR A 174 57.10 2.47 -46.48
C TYR A 174 57.59 2.33 -45.03
N ARG A 175 57.10 3.20 -44.15
CA ARG A 175 57.29 3.10 -42.70
C ARG A 175 55.96 3.22 -41.96
N CYS A 176 55.87 2.54 -40.83
CA CYS A 176 54.71 2.52 -39.95
C CYS A 176 54.96 3.48 -38.78
N VAL A 177 53.94 4.27 -38.42
CA VAL A 177 54.00 5.26 -37.34
C VAL A 177 52.85 4.99 -36.37
N ALA A 178 53.17 4.80 -35.10
CA ALA A 178 52.21 4.62 -34.03
C ALA A 178 52.16 5.88 -33.18
N THR A 179 50.96 6.44 -32.99
CA THR A 179 50.71 7.62 -32.15
C THR A 179 49.71 7.31 -31.04
N ASN A 180 50.03 7.73 -29.83
CA ASN A 180 49.20 7.61 -28.64
C ASN A 180 49.08 8.99 -27.98
N ILE A 181 48.32 9.12 -26.89
CA ILE A 181 48.31 10.33 -26.08
C ILE A 181 49.71 10.56 -25.49
N GLY A 182 50.40 11.61 -25.95
CA GLY A 182 51.77 11.98 -25.56
C GLY A 182 52.91 11.36 -26.39
N ASP A 183 52.77 10.12 -26.86
CA ASP A 183 53.84 9.36 -27.53
C ASP A 183 53.69 9.26 -29.07
N ARG A 184 54.81 9.31 -29.79
CA ARG A 184 54.95 8.91 -31.22
C ARG A 184 56.19 8.03 -31.39
N VAL A 185 56.02 6.85 -31.98
CA VAL A 185 57.13 5.94 -32.33
C VAL A 185 57.01 5.44 -33.77
N GLU A 186 58.15 5.13 -34.37
CA GLU A 186 58.26 4.89 -35.82
C GLU A 186 59.01 3.59 -36.11
N SER A 187 58.58 2.85 -37.13
CA SER A 187 59.19 1.56 -37.49
C SER A 187 60.45 1.73 -38.34
N LYS A 188 61.14 0.62 -38.58
CA LYS A 188 62.07 0.52 -39.72
C LYS A 188 61.32 0.71 -41.04
N GLU A 189 62.04 1.14 -42.06
CA GLU A 189 61.53 1.24 -43.43
C GLU A 189 61.54 -0.11 -44.16
N ALA A 190 60.60 -0.27 -45.09
CA ALA A 190 60.48 -1.41 -45.98
C ALA A 190 60.12 -0.93 -47.40
N TRP A 191 60.93 -1.26 -48.40
CA TRP A 191 60.67 -0.87 -49.78
C TRP A 191 59.56 -1.70 -50.44
N LEU A 192 58.78 -1.06 -51.32
CA LEU A 192 57.92 -1.74 -52.31
C LEU A 192 58.56 -1.65 -53.69
N SER A 193 58.83 -2.80 -54.30
CA SER A 193 59.22 -2.90 -55.72
C SER A 193 58.04 -3.43 -56.55
N VAL A 194 57.78 -2.78 -57.69
CA VAL A 194 56.66 -3.12 -58.58
C VAL A 194 57.20 -3.59 -59.92
N ARG A 195 57.03 -4.88 -60.22
CA ARG A 195 57.33 -5.47 -61.53
C ARG A 195 56.26 -5.06 -62.55
N PRO A 196 56.63 -4.46 -63.70
CA PRO A 196 55.68 -4.18 -64.77
C PRO A 196 55.09 -5.48 -65.34
N PRO A 197 53.92 -5.44 -66.01
CA PRO A 197 53.28 -6.61 -66.56
C PRO A 197 54.18 -7.29 -67.61
N GLY A 198 54.54 -8.55 -67.36
CA GLY A 198 55.34 -9.34 -68.27
C GLY A 198 54.64 -9.55 -69.62
N VAL A 199 55.40 -9.60 -70.71
CA VAL A 199 54.89 -9.90 -72.06
C VAL A 199 54.64 -11.40 -72.19
N GLY A 200 53.58 -11.85 -71.51
CA GLY A 200 53.15 -13.24 -71.43
C GLY A 200 52.04 -13.35 -70.39
N ALA A 201 50.92 -13.99 -70.74
CA ALA A 201 49.78 -14.11 -69.84
C ALA A 201 50.16 -14.98 -68.62
N GLU A 202 50.10 -14.41 -67.42
CA GLU A 202 50.28 -15.19 -66.19
C GLU A 202 49.29 -16.37 -66.15
N PRO A 203 49.69 -17.53 -65.60
CA PRO A 203 48.82 -18.70 -65.55
C PRO A 203 47.57 -18.41 -64.70
N ARG A 204 46.41 -18.90 -65.16
CA ARG A 204 45.15 -18.77 -64.41
C ARG A 204 45.27 -19.44 -63.05
N GLN A 205 45.05 -18.67 -61.99
CA GLN A 205 45.28 -19.10 -60.60
C GLN A 205 43.96 -19.11 -59.83
N ARG A 206 43.65 -20.25 -59.19
CA ARG A 206 42.48 -20.42 -58.30
C ARG A 206 42.55 -19.43 -57.12
N PRO A 207 41.41 -19.03 -56.52
CA PRO A 207 41.41 -17.97 -55.51
C PRO A 207 42.03 -18.49 -54.22
N ARG A 208 43.06 -17.80 -53.71
CA ARG A 208 43.75 -18.10 -52.45
C ARG A 208 43.60 -16.90 -51.51
N ILE A 209 42.84 -17.07 -50.44
CA ILE A 209 42.84 -16.12 -49.31
C ILE A 209 44.25 -16.09 -48.71
N ILE A 210 44.86 -14.90 -48.65
CA ILE A 210 46.19 -14.64 -48.05
C ILE A 210 46.09 -13.98 -46.68
N ALA A 211 44.99 -13.27 -46.42
CA ALA A 211 44.56 -12.84 -45.09
C ALA A 211 43.04 -13.02 -45.01
N GLY A 212 42.57 -13.72 -43.98
CA GLY A 212 41.15 -13.93 -43.71
C GLY A 212 40.79 -13.43 -42.30
N PRO A 213 39.51 -13.48 -41.93
CA PRO A 213 39.07 -13.00 -40.63
C PRO A 213 39.64 -13.87 -39.51
N ARG A 214 39.80 -13.28 -38.33
CA ARG A 214 40.26 -13.95 -37.11
C ARG A 214 39.24 -13.79 -36.01
N ASN A 215 39.19 -14.73 -35.07
CA ASN A 215 38.31 -14.63 -33.90
C ASN A 215 38.61 -13.32 -33.18
N THR A 216 37.58 -12.48 -33.01
CA THR A 216 37.72 -11.11 -32.52
C THR A 216 36.71 -10.84 -31.42
N THR A 217 37.18 -10.32 -30.29
CA THR A 217 36.37 -9.69 -29.25
C THR A 217 36.29 -8.19 -29.50
N VAL A 218 35.11 -7.59 -29.29
CA VAL A 218 34.92 -6.15 -29.38
C VAL A 218 33.83 -5.69 -28.41
N SER A 219 34.04 -4.58 -27.74
CA SER A 219 33.05 -3.97 -26.84
C SER A 219 31.88 -3.37 -27.65
N ILE A 220 30.70 -3.31 -27.04
CA ILE A 220 29.53 -2.66 -27.63
C ILE A 220 29.84 -1.19 -28.03
N HIS A 221 29.15 -0.69 -29.07
CA HIS A 221 29.33 0.65 -29.67
C HIS A 221 30.69 0.94 -30.35
N HIS A 222 31.69 0.08 -30.21
CA HIS A 222 32.97 0.23 -30.91
C HIS A 222 32.84 -0.20 -32.38
N SER A 223 33.90 -0.01 -33.18
CA SER A 223 33.96 -0.47 -34.57
C SER A 223 34.95 -1.62 -34.72
N VAL A 224 34.65 -2.59 -35.58
CA VAL A 224 35.51 -3.75 -35.88
C VAL A 224 35.70 -3.90 -37.39
N VAL A 225 36.85 -4.41 -37.81
CA VAL A 225 37.12 -4.72 -39.22
C VAL A 225 37.58 -6.17 -39.35
N LEU A 226 36.81 -6.96 -40.08
CA LEU A 226 37.11 -8.35 -40.40
C LEU A 226 37.84 -8.38 -41.75
N GLU A 227 39.10 -8.82 -41.72
CA GLU A 227 39.95 -8.86 -42.92
C GLU A 227 39.47 -9.92 -43.93
N CYS A 228 39.53 -9.59 -45.23
CA CYS A 228 39.61 -10.63 -46.25
C CYS A 228 40.27 -10.15 -47.54
N VAL A 229 41.45 -10.70 -47.83
CA VAL A 229 42.25 -10.42 -49.03
C VAL A 229 42.61 -11.74 -49.69
N ALA A 230 42.37 -11.86 -51.00
CA ALA A 230 42.67 -13.05 -51.78
C ALA A 230 43.40 -12.72 -53.08
N LEU A 231 44.36 -13.57 -53.44
CA LEU A 231 45.05 -13.57 -54.73
C LEU A 231 44.38 -14.57 -55.69
N GLY A 232 44.52 -14.34 -56.98
CA GLY A 232 44.00 -15.20 -58.04
C GLY A 232 44.01 -14.50 -59.39
N ASN A 233 43.97 -15.28 -60.46
CA ASN A 233 44.01 -14.78 -61.84
C ASN A 233 42.93 -15.49 -62.68
N PRO A 234 41.84 -14.81 -63.09
CA PRO A 234 41.51 -13.41 -62.83
C PRO A 234 41.22 -13.11 -61.34
N ARG A 235 41.33 -11.84 -60.94
CA ARG A 235 41.23 -11.38 -59.54
C ARG A 235 39.94 -11.89 -58.86
N PRO A 236 40.00 -12.45 -57.64
CA PRO A 236 38.80 -12.95 -56.96
C PRO A 236 37.83 -11.84 -56.55
N ILE A 237 36.53 -12.11 -56.65
CA ILE A 237 35.46 -11.29 -56.06
C ILE A 237 35.27 -11.74 -54.61
N ILE A 238 35.39 -10.80 -53.67
CA ILE A 238 35.12 -11.04 -52.24
C ILE A 238 33.62 -10.91 -51.96
N SER A 239 33.08 -11.82 -51.16
CA SER A 239 31.70 -11.81 -50.68
C SER A 239 31.63 -12.29 -49.23
N TRP A 240 30.77 -11.68 -48.42
CA TRP A 240 30.61 -12.01 -47.00
C TRP A 240 29.23 -12.59 -46.71
N SER A 241 29.16 -13.50 -45.74
CA SER A 241 27.91 -14.00 -45.16
C SER A 241 28.10 -14.39 -43.69
N ARG A 242 27.01 -14.61 -42.95
CA ARG A 242 27.05 -15.23 -41.63
C ARG A 242 26.81 -16.73 -41.73
N ALA A 243 27.46 -17.53 -40.88
CA ALA A 243 27.26 -18.97 -40.84
C ALA A 243 25.86 -19.37 -40.33
N ASP A 244 25.24 -18.52 -39.50
CA ASP A 244 23.86 -18.69 -39.02
C ASP A 244 22.80 -18.23 -40.04
N SER A 245 23.22 -17.92 -41.28
CA SER A 245 22.37 -17.49 -42.41
C SER A 245 21.53 -16.23 -42.17
N LYS A 246 21.76 -15.51 -41.06
CA LYS A 246 21.16 -14.19 -40.85
C LYS A 246 21.76 -13.17 -41.84
N PRO A 247 21.01 -12.12 -42.22
CA PRO A 247 21.58 -11.01 -42.97
C PRO A 247 22.69 -10.32 -42.15
N ILE A 248 23.66 -9.75 -42.87
CA ILE A 248 24.57 -8.75 -42.32
C ILE A 248 23.82 -7.41 -42.39
N ASP A 249 23.85 -6.62 -41.31
CA ASP A 249 23.19 -5.31 -41.28
C ASP A 249 23.87 -4.35 -42.26
N VAL A 250 23.12 -3.82 -43.21
CA VAL A 250 23.61 -2.94 -44.28
C VAL A 250 23.73 -1.48 -43.82
N TYR A 251 23.11 -1.10 -42.70
CA TYR A 251 23.27 0.24 -42.12
C TYR A 251 24.62 0.36 -41.39
N ASN A 252 24.93 -0.61 -40.53
CA ASN A 252 26.12 -0.59 -39.69
C ASN A 252 27.33 -1.32 -40.28
N ALA A 253 27.15 -2.22 -41.26
CA ALA A 253 28.25 -2.93 -41.88
C ALA A 253 28.39 -2.68 -43.39
N ARG A 254 29.63 -2.49 -43.84
CA ARG A 254 29.97 -2.28 -45.25
C ARG A 254 31.25 -3.01 -45.65
N VAL A 255 31.26 -3.55 -46.86
CA VAL A 255 32.47 -4.11 -47.49
C VAL A 255 33.23 -2.97 -48.16
N LEU A 256 34.50 -2.79 -47.83
CA LEU A 256 35.37 -1.80 -48.46
C LEU A 256 35.79 -2.26 -49.87
N GLY A 257 36.29 -1.34 -50.70
CA GLY A 257 36.87 -1.67 -52.01
C GLY A 257 38.04 -2.66 -51.94
N SER A 258 38.70 -2.78 -50.78
CA SER A 258 39.73 -3.79 -50.48
C SER A 258 39.20 -5.20 -50.18
N GLY A 259 37.88 -5.38 -50.00
CA GLY A 259 37.24 -6.65 -49.66
C GLY A 259 37.02 -6.90 -48.16
N ASN A 260 37.57 -6.07 -47.27
CA ASN A 260 37.39 -6.18 -45.82
C ASN A 260 35.97 -5.75 -45.40
N LEU A 261 35.39 -6.42 -44.40
CA LEU A 261 34.09 -6.05 -43.83
C LEU A 261 34.28 -5.18 -42.59
N VAL A 262 33.85 -3.92 -42.65
CA VAL A 262 33.77 -3.02 -41.49
C VAL A 262 32.38 -3.15 -40.87
N ILE A 263 32.30 -3.19 -39.54
CA ILE A 263 31.07 -2.99 -38.77
C ILE A 263 31.32 -1.83 -37.80
N THR A 264 30.54 -0.75 -37.93
CA THR A 264 30.52 0.39 -37.00
C THR A 264 29.39 0.23 -35.98
N ASP A 265 29.47 0.91 -34.83
CA ASP A 265 28.49 0.82 -33.74
C ASP A 265 28.09 -0.64 -33.43
N VAL A 266 29.06 -1.46 -33.01
CA VAL A 266 28.85 -2.90 -32.86
C VAL A 266 27.83 -3.19 -31.75
N GLN A 267 26.59 -3.44 -32.15
CA GLN A 267 25.51 -3.96 -31.31
C GLN A 267 25.62 -5.48 -31.03
N ARG A 268 25.03 -5.92 -29.92
CA ARG A 268 24.96 -7.34 -29.46
C ARG A 268 24.63 -8.36 -30.57
N HIS A 269 23.70 -8.01 -31.46
CA HIS A 269 23.21 -8.91 -32.50
C HIS A 269 24.21 -9.14 -33.65
N HIS A 270 25.28 -8.35 -33.73
CA HIS A 270 26.42 -8.62 -34.62
C HIS A 270 27.26 -9.83 -34.16
N SER A 271 27.09 -10.33 -32.93
CA SER A 271 27.79 -11.55 -32.49
C SER A 271 27.47 -12.77 -33.37
N GLY A 272 28.48 -13.62 -33.58
CA GLY A 272 28.39 -14.85 -34.36
C GLY A 272 29.51 -15.05 -35.38
N VAL A 273 29.43 -16.14 -36.15
CA VAL A 273 30.48 -16.55 -37.10
C VAL A 273 30.26 -15.90 -38.47
N TYR A 274 31.26 -15.13 -38.91
CA TYR A 274 31.34 -14.52 -40.23
C TYR A 274 32.19 -15.37 -41.17
N LEU A 275 31.75 -15.44 -42.42
CA LEU A 275 32.38 -16.16 -43.52
C LEU A 275 32.78 -15.16 -44.60
N CYS A 276 34.06 -15.11 -44.95
CA CYS A 276 34.50 -14.53 -46.22
C CYS A 276 34.61 -15.63 -47.27
N ARG A 277 34.07 -15.38 -48.47
CA ARG A 277 34.21 -16.23 -49.66
C ARG A 277 34.82 -15.43 -50.82
N ALA A 278 35.98 -15.87 -51.30
CA ALA A 278 36.66 -15.33 -52.47
C ALA A 278 36.38 -16.22 -53.70
N THR A 279 35.71 -15.68 -54.73
CA THR A 279 35.23 -16.42 -55.91
C THR A 279 35.92 -15.95 -57.19
N THR A 280 36.40 -16.86 -58.05
CA THR A 280 36.98 -16.49 -59.35
C THR A 280 35.87 -16.07 -60.34
N PRO A 281 35.94 -14.85 -60.93
CA PRO A 281 34.95 -14.33 -61.88
C PRO A 281 34.57 -15.31 -62.99
N GLY A 282 33.27 -15.40 -63.29
CA GLY A 282 32.74 -16.28 -64.35
C GLY A 282 32.83 -17.78 -64.07
N THR A 283 33.19 -18.20 -62.86
CA THR A 283 33.32 -19.64 -62.50
C THR A 283 32.63 -19.97 -61.17
N ARG A 284 32.53 -21.27 -60.86
CA ARG A 284 32.10 -21.75 -59.53
C ARG A 284 33.25 -21.97 -58.54
N ASN A 285 34.49 -21.59 -58.89
CA ASN A 285 35.66 -21.82 -58.05
C ASN A 285 35.74 -20.75 -56.95
N TYR A 286 35.80 -21.17 -55.69
CA TYR A 286 35.94 -20.27 -54.55
C TYR A 286 36.80 -20.86 -53.43
N THR A 287 37.26 -20.01 -52.51
CA THR A 287 37.79 -20.40 -51.18
C THR A 287 37.07 -19.63 -50.08
N ILE A 288 37.03 -20.19 -48.86
CA ILE A 288 36.34 -19.61 -47.69
C ILE A 288 37.32 -19.51 -46.51
N ALA A 289 37.19 -18.45 -45.72
CA ALA A 289 37.77 -18.32 -44.39
C ALA A 289 36.69 -17.83 -43.40
N ALA A 290 36.78 -18.24 -42.13
CA ALA A 290 35.73 -18.08 -41.13
C ALA A 290 36.29 -17.62 -39.78
N ALA A 291 35.51 -16.82 -39.04
CA ALA A 291 35.86 -16.40 -37.68
C ALA A 291 34.61 -16.04 -36.85
N ASN A 292 34.71 -16.19 -35.53
CA ASN A 292 33.69 -15.72 -34.59
C ASN A 292 33.92 -14.27 -34.14
N LEU A 293 32.89 -13.44 -34.23
CA LEU A 293 32.82 -12.13 -33.60
C LEU A 293 32.09 -12.25 -32.26
N THR A 294 32.80 -11.93 -31.16
CA THR A 294 32.24 -11.91 -29.80
C THR A 294 32.04 -10.46 -29.38
N VAL A 295 30.81 -10.10 -29.01
CA VAL A 295 30.49 -8.75 -28.53
C VAL A 295 30.49 -8.76 -27.00
N LEU A 296 31.20 -7.82 -26.40
CA LEU A 296 31.31 -7.65 -24.95
C LEU A 296 30.44 -6.47 -24.49
N GLU A 297 29.82 -6.60 -23.31
CA GLU A 297 28.82 -5.67 -22.78
C GLU A 297 29.14 -5.36 -21.30
N PRO A 298 29.21 -4.06 -20.90
CA PRO A 298 29.41 -3.68 -19.51
C PRO A 298 28.21 -4.06 -18.63
N PRO A 299 28.39 -4.14 -17.29
CA PRO A 299 27.31 -4.58 -16.40
C PRO A 299 26.17 -3.56 -16.36
N SER A 300 24.93 -4.04 -16.43
CA SER A 300 23.72 -3.23 -16.24
C SER A 300 22.77 -3.90 -15.24
N LEU A 301 22.21 -3.10 -14.33
CA LEU A 301 21.31 -3.60 -13.27
C LEU A 301 19.88 -3.80 -13.79
N VAL A 302 19.39 -5.02 -13.65
CA VAL A 302 18.02 -5.46 -14.00
C VAL A 302 17.08 -5.30 -12.80
N GLU A 303 17.56 -5.62 -11.60
CA GLU A 303 16.84 -5.42 -10.34
C GLU A 303 17.79 -4.74 -9.35
N ARG A 304 17.29 -3.70 -8.67
CA ARG A 304 18.05 -2.88 -7.70
C ARG A 304 17.52 -3.13 -6.30
N PRO A 305 18.35 -3.08 -5.25
CA PRO A 305 17.86 -3.21 -3.89
C PRO A 305 17.05 -1.99 -3.45
N GLU A 306 15.99 -2.24 -2.70
CA GLU A 306 15.16 -1.22 -2.08
C GLU A 306 15.57 -1.02 -0.61
N SER A 307 15.63 0.24 -0.16
CA SER A 307 15.80 0.59 1.26
C SER A 307 14.64 0.01 2.10
N GLN A 308 14.96 -0.53 3.28
CA GLN A 308 14.01 -1.25 4.13
C GLN A 308 14.12 -0.79 5.58
N THR A 309 12.96 -0.55 6.20
CA THR A 309 12.85 -0.37 7.65
C THR A 309 12.33 -1.65 8.29
N ARG A 310 13.00 -2.14 9.35
CA ARG A 310 12.69 -3.42 10.01
C ARG A 310 12.88 -3.32 11.53
N PRO A 311 12.08 -4.03 12.35
CA PRO A 311 12.33 -4.11 13.78
C PRO A 311 13.54 -4.99 14.10
N ARG A 312 14.15 -4.77 15.27
CA ARG A 312 15.10 -5.71 15.89
C ARG A 312 14.53 -7.14 15.93
N ALA A 313 15.39 -8.14 15.79
CA ALA A 313 15.10 -9.56 15.59
C ALA A 313 14.32 -9.93 14.30
N GLY A 314 13.93 -8.95 13.47
CA GLY A 314 13.30 -9.17 12.17
C GLY A 314 14.22 -9.77 11.11
N THR A 315 13.78 -9.76 9.85
CA THR A 315 14.58 -10.19 8.69
C THR A 315 14.51 -9.17 7.54
N ALA A 316 15.66 -8.84 6.96
CA ALA A 316 15.80 -7.99 5.78
C ALA A 316 16.26 -8.85 4.59
N ARG A 317 15.81 -8.50 3.38
CA ARG A 317 16.17 -9.19 2.14
C ARG A 317 16.40 -8.18 1.03
N PHE A 318 17.65 -7.93 0.68
CA PHE A 318 18.01 -7.09 -0.45
C PHE A 318 18.23 -7.96 -1.69
N ILE A 319 17.73 -7.51 -2.84
CA ILE A 319 17.86 -8.23 -4.10
C ILE A 319 18.65 -7.33 -5.05
N CYS A 320 19.58 -7.93 -5.79
CA CYS A 320 20.27 -7.28 -6.89
C CYS A 320 20.41 -8.28 -8.04
N GLN A 321 20.09 -7.85 -9.25
CA GLN A 321 20.30 -8.66 -10.46
C GLN A 321 20.97 -7.79 -11.53
N ALA A 322 21.94 -8.36 -12.23
CA ALA A 322 22.72 -7.67 -13.26
C ALA A 322 22.94 -8.56 -14.47
N GLN A 323 23.03 -7.94 -15.65
CA GLN A 323 23.34 -8.58 -16.92
C GLN A 323 24.58 -7.91 -17.54
N GLY A 324 25.28 -8.63 -18.41
CA GLY A 324 26.49 -8.17 -19.11
C GLY A 324 27.14 -9.34 -19.85
N VAL A 325 28.17 -9.06 -20.64
CA VAL A 325 28.95 -10.06 -21.38
C VAL A 325 30.45 -9.73 -21.22
N PRO A 326 31.23 -10.50 -20.44
CA PRO A 326 30.84 -11.69 -19.66
C PRO A 326 29.83 -11.39 -18.53
N THR A 327 29.19 -12.44 -18.02
CA THR A 327 28.22 -12.32 -16.91
C THR A 327 28.87 -11.68 -15.67
N PRO A 328 28.31 -10.59 -15.11
CA PRO A 328 28.97 -9.87 -14.02
C PRO A 328 28.93 -10.61 -12.68
N ARG A 329 30.01 -10.52 -11.92
CA ARG A 329 30.06 -10.94 -10.51
C ARG A 329 29.35 -9.89 -9.67
N ILE A 330 28.37 -10.31 -8.86
CA ILE A 330 27.74 -9.45 -7.85
C ILE A 330 28.43 -9.62 -6.50
N THR A 331 28.73 -8.50 -5.86
CA THR A 331 29.23 -8.39 -4.48
C THR A 331 28.34 -7.45 -3.67
N TRP A 332 28.39 -7.61 -2.35
CA TRP A 332 27.64 -6.78 -1.41
C TRP A 332 28.60 -6.09 -0.44
N LEU A 333 28.43 -4.78 -0.28
CA LEU A 333 29.12 -3.96 0.72
C LEU A 333 28.15 -3.53 1.83
N LYS A 334 28.66 -3.31 3.04
CA LYS A 334 27.99 -2.67 4.19
C LYS A 334 28.88 -1.51 4.63
N ASN A 335 28.37 -0.28 4.52
CA ASN A 335 29.13 0.96 4.77
C ASN A 335 30.49 0.99 4.04
N GLY A 336 30.53 0.56 2.78
CA GLY A 336 31.73 0.57 1.93
C GLY A 336 32.71 -0.61 2.11
N GLU A 337 32.58 -1.47 3.13
CA GLU A 337 33.36 -2.72 3.26
C GLU A 337 32.57 -3.94 2.77
N GLU A 338 33.23 -4.99 2.26
CA GLU A 338 32.55 -6.23 1.85
C GLU A 338 31.81 -6.91 3.02
N VAL A 339 30.59 -7.39 2.77
CA VAL A 339 29.72 -7.96 3.81
C VAL A 339 30.32 -9.24 4.39
N ARG A 340 30.74 -9.17 5.66
CA ARG A 340 31.17 -10.34 6.45
C ARG A 340 30.01 -11.31 6.68
N LEU A 341 29.96 -12.37 5.87
CA LEU A 341 28.97 -13.45 5.95
C LEU A 341 29.12 -14.26 7.24
N ASN A 342 28.01 -14.76 7.78
CA ASN A 342 27.97 -15.61 8.98
C ASN A 342 26.66 -16.42 9.04
N GLY A 343 26.37 -17.07 10.17
CA GLY A 343 25.12 -17.86 10.33
C GLY A 343 23.82 -17.05 10.18
N ARG A 344 23.89 -15.72 10.35
CA ARG A 344 22.78 -14.75 10.38
C ARG A 344 22.71 -13.88 9.11
N ILE A 345 23.85 -13.60 8.49
CA ILE A 345 24.01 -12.80 7.26
C ILE A 345 24.49 -13.71 6.13
N LYS A 346 23.64 -13.95 5.12
CA LYS A 346 23.91 -14.88 4.02
C LYS A 346 23.64 -14.22 2.67
N VAL A 347 24.41 -14.60 1.65
CA VAL A 347 24.14 -14.24 0.24
C VAL A 347 23.84 -15.51 -0.55
N TYR A 348 22.75 -15.50 -1.32
CA TYR A 348 22.39 -16.60 -2.23
C TYR A 348 21.73 -16.05 -3.49
N ASN A 349 22.13 -16.54 -4.67
CA ASN A 349 21.62 -16.08 -5.98
C ASN A 349 21.50 -14.55 -6.09
N SER A 350 22.57 -13.86 -5.71
CA SER A 350 22.69 -12.39 -5.65
C SER A 350 21.77 -11.65 -4.66
N LYS A 351 21.04 -12.38 -3.80
CA LYS A 351 20.20 -11.83 -2.72
C LYS A 351 20.95 -11.83 -1.40
N LEU A 352 21.03 -10.68 -0.74
CA LEU A 352 21.58 -10.54 0.62
C LEU A 352 20.43 -10.66 1.64
N VAL A 353 20.56 -11.58 2.58
CA VAL A 353 19.56 -11.82 3.64
C VAL A 353 20.20 -11.73 5.01
N ILE A 354 19.58 -10.91 5.86
CA ILE A 354 19.98 -10.64 7.25
C ILE A 354 18.82 -11.08 8.13
N THR A 355 18.98 -12.18 8.87
CA THR A 355 18.02 -12.60 9.90
C THR A 355 18.37 -11.99 11.25
N GLN A 356 17.49 -12.17 12.26
CA GLN A 356 17.69 -11.77 13.65
C GLN A 356 18.31 -10.36 13.79
N ILE A 357 17.74 -9.37 13.10
CA ILE A 357 18.33 -8.02 12.92
C ILE A 357 18.78 -7.41 14.26
N THR A 358 19.99 -6.86 14.25
CA THR A 358 20.63 -6.15 15.36
C THR A 358 20.79 -4.67 15.01
N GLN A 359 21.02 -3.81 16.02
CA GLN A 359 21.23 -2.37 15.79
C GLN A 359 22.46 -2.09 14.91
N GLU A 360 23.50 -2.94 14.99
CA GLU A 360 24.69 -2.88 14.15
C GLU A 360 24.40 -3.11 12.65
N ASP A 361 23.22 -3.63 12.29
CA ASP A 361 22.83 -3.83 10.90
C ASP A 361 22.26 -2.57 10.23
N ASP A 362 21.97 -1.50 11.01
CA ASP A 362 21.59 -0.18 10.48
C ASP A 362 22.78 0.41 9.71
N ALA A 363 22.66 0.42 8.38
CA ALA A 363 23.78 0.68 7.48
C ALA A 363 23.27 0.97 6.06
N ILE A 364 24.16 1.56 5.25
CA ILE A 364 23.99 1.60 3.80
C ILE A 364 24.60 0.31 3.24
N TYR A 365 23.79 -0.48 2.55
CA TYR A 365 24.24 -1.63 1.78
C TYR A 365 24.39 -1.23 0.31
N GLN A 366 25.45 -1.73 -0.33
CA GLN A 366 25.70 -1.48 -1.75
C GLN A 366 25.75 -2.81 -2.49
N CYS A 367 25.04 -2.94 -3.60
CA CYS A 367 25.33 -3.95 -4.60
C CYS A 367 26.35 -3.39 -5.58
N VAL A 368 27.40 -4.15 -5.89
CA VAL A 368 28.36 -3.86 -6.96
C VAL A 368 28.41 -5.04 -7.92
N ALA A 369 28.14 -4.79 -9.20
CA ALA A 369 28.19 -5.77 -10.27
C ALA A 369 29.34 -5.43 -11.23
N GLU A 370 30.32 -6.32 -11.37
CA GLU A 370 31.61 -6.08 -12.06
C GLU A 370 31.90 -7.17 -13.11
N ASN A 371 32.41 -6.78 -14.28
CA ASN A 371 33.03 -7.67 -15.27
C ASN A 371 34.26 -6.97 -15.92
N GLU A 372 34.92 -7.63 -16.86
CA GLU A 372 36.09 -7.09 -17.57
C GLU A 372 35.81 -5.87 -18.48
N GLN A 373 34.56 -5.40 -18.55
CA GLN A 373 34.13 -4.23 -19.34
C GLN A 373 33.65 -3.07 -18.44
N GLY A 374 33.65 -3.23 -17.11
CA GLY A 374 33.33 -2.16 -16.17
C GLY A 374 32.64 -2.65 -14.90
N SER A 375 32.15 -1.69 -14.11
CA SER A 375 31.34 -1.95 -12.91
C SER A 375 30.12 -1.04 -12.86
N VAL A 376 29.06 -1.49 -12.18
CA VAL A 376 27.87 -0.69 -11.88
C VAL A 376 27.44 -0.95 -10.44
N LEU A 377 26.91 0.07 -9.77
CA LEU A 377 26.55 0.01 -8.35
C LEU A 377 25.13 0.51 -8.07
N SER A 378 24.58 0.10 -6.92
CA SER A 378 23.30 0.59 -6.41
C SER A 378 23.24 0.48 -4.89
N LEU A 379 22.55 1.43 -4.25
CA LEU A 379 22.52 1.65 -2.80
C LEU A 379 21.14 1.29 -2.23
N ALA A 380 21.11 0.74 -1.01
CA ALA A 380 19.89 0.59 -0.22
C ALA A 380 20.20 0.69 1.28
N ARG A 381 19.37 1.41 2.04
CA ARG A 381 19.52 1.53 3.50
C ARG A 381 18.75 0.43 4.24
N LEU A 382 19.35 -0.15 5.27
CA LEU A 382 18.59 -0.81 6.35
C LEU A 382 18.41 0.19 7.49
N ILE A 383 17.16 0.43 7.90
CA ILE A 383 16.82 1.17 9.12
C ILE A 383 16.31 0.19 10.17
N VAL A 384 16.90 0.19 11.36
CA VAL A 384 16.57 -0.75 12.44
C VAL A 384 15.76 -0.06 13.53
N VAL A 385 14.46 -0.35 13.58
CA VAL A 385 13.52 0.22 14.55
C VAL A 385 13.75 -0.40 15.93
N MET A 386 14.05 0.46 16.90
CA MET A 386 14.25 0.12 18.30
C MET A 386 12.93 0.22 19.09
N SER A 387 12.93 -0.23 20.35
CA SER A 387 11.78 -0.10 21.24
C SER A 387 11.45 1.37 21.59
N GLU A 388 12.46 2.24 21.57
CA GLU A 388 12.37 3.66 21.91
C GLU A 388 11.80 4.54 20.77
N ASP A 389 11.83 4.05 19.52
CA ASP A 389 11.24 4.73 18.36
C ASP A 389 9.71 4.66 18.33
N ARG A 390 9.11 3.89 19.25
CA ARG A 390 7.65 3.71 19.39
C ARG A 390 7.02 4.90 20.12
N PRO A 391 5.69 5.11 20.03
CA PRO A 391 5.03 6.08 20.89
C PRO A 391 4.97 5.53 22.32
N SER A 392 5.07 6.42 23.32
CA SER A 392 4.74 6.01 24.69
C SER A 392 3.26 5.64 24.80
N VAL A 393 2.83 5.11 25.95
CA VAL A 393 1.40 4.96 26.22
C VAL A 393 0.65 6.29 26.07
N PRO A 394 -0.62 6.28 25.62
CA PRO A 394 -1.59 7.31 25.98
C PRO A 394 -1.59 7.52 27.50
N ARG A 395 -1.72 8.77 27.94
CA ARG A 395 -1.72 9.13 29.36
C ARG A 395 -3.13 9.48 29.81
N ASN A 396 -3.35 9.56 31.12
CA ASN A 396 -4.57 10.09 31.73
C ASN A 396 -5.86 9.52 31.11
N VAL A 397 -5.87 8.21 30.84
CA VAL A 397 -7.05 7.52 30.34
C VAL A 397 -8.10 7.55 31.45
N HIS A 398 -9.32 7.99 31.11
CA HIS A 398 -10.45 8.07 32.02
C HIS A 398 -11.73 7.72 31.27
N ALA A 399 -12.75 7.28 32.02
CA ALA A 399 -14.04 6.86 31.50
C ALA A 399 -15.17 7.49 32.31
N GLU A 400 -16.23 7.94 31.64
CA GLU A 400 -17.39 8.60 32.23
C GLU A 400 -18.68 7.97 31.67
N THR A 401 -19.65 7.69 32.54
CA THR A 401 -20.90 7.04 32.12
C THR A 401 -21.88 8.08 31.56
N ILE A 402 -22.26 7.93 30.29
CA ILE A 402 -23.26 8.81 29.66
C ILE A 402 -24.68 8.28 29.91
N SER A 403 -24.90 6.96 29.79
CA SER A 403 -26.24 6.38 29.84
C SER A 403 -26.27 4.93 30.33
N SER A 404 -27.43 4.28 30.24
CA SER A 404 -27.58 2.84 30.47
C SER A 404 -26.91 1.98 29.39
N SER A 405 -26.50 2.56 28.25
CA SER A 405 -25.90 1.82 27.13
C SER A 405 -24.66 2.48 26.52
N ALA A 406 -24.12 3.54 27.13
CA ALA A 406 -22.98 4.28 26.59
C ALA A 406 -22.03 4.84 27.65
N ILE A 407 -20.73 4.77 27.36
CA ILE A 407 -19.62 5.30 28.16
C ILE A 407 -18.71 6.14 27.26
N LEU A 408 -18.35 7.33 27.72
CA LEU A 408 -17.28 8.15 27.14
C LEU A 408 -15.94 7.65 27.66
N LEU A 409 -14.96 7.48 26.78
CA LEU A 409 -13.55 7.47 27.13
C LEU A 409 -12.87 8.72 26.62
N ALA A 410 -11.92 9.23 27.40
CA ALA A 410 -11.01 10.27 27.00
C ALA A 410 -9.60 10.00 27.54
N TRP A 411 -8.60 10.55 26.87
CA TRP A 411 -7.20 10.34 27.15
C TRP A 411 -6.35 11.53 26.74
N GLU A 412 -5.09 11.55 27.15
CA GLU A 412 -4.07 12.45 26.66
C GLU A 412 -3.13 11.74 25.68
N ARG A 413 -2.57 12.51 24.75
CA ARG A 413 -1.55 12.03 23.82
C ARG A 413 -0.31 11.50 24.56
N PRO A 414 0.45 10.57 23.95
CA PRO A 414 1.75 10.12 24.45
C PRO A 414 2.69 11.26 24.86
N LEU A 415 3.66 10.96 25.73
CA LEU A 415 4.74 11.88 26.09
C LEU A 415 5.87 11.90 25.04
N TYR A 416 6.14 10.75 24.44
CA TYR A 416 7.21 10.57 23.44
C TYR A 416 6.64 10.10 22.10
N ASN A 417 7.21 10.62 21.00
CA ASN A 417 6.79 10.40 19.60
C ASN A 417 5.30 10.73 19.31
N ALA A 418 4.68 11.59 20.13
CA ALA A 418 3.27 11.98 20.05
C ALA A 418 2.89 12.74 18.76
N ASP A 419 3.88 13.41 18.17
CA ASP A 419 3.86 14.07 16.87
C ASP A 419 3.71 13.09 15.69
N LYS A 420 4.13 11.83 15.88
CA LYS A 420 4.16 10.78 14.84
C LYS A 420 2.97 9.82 14.92
N VAL A 421 2.12 9.96 15.95
CA VAL A 421 0.91 9.12 16.13
C VAL A 421 -0.10 9.44 15.04
N ILE A 422 -0.58 8.40 14.36
CA ILE A 422 -1.55 8.47 13.25
C ILE A 422 -2.93 7.91 13.63
N ALA A 423 -3.00 7.06 14.65
CA ALA A 423 -4.25 6.46 15.14
C ALA A 423 -4.12 6.02 16.61
N TYR A 424 -5.26 5.77 17.24
CA TYR A 424 -5.38 5.00 18.48
C TYR A 424 -6.26 3.77 18.24
N SER A 425 -6.09 2.71 19.01
CA SER A 425 -7.16 1.73 19.22
C SER A 425 -7.67 1.83 20.66
N VAL A 426 -8.99 1.83 20.81
CA VAL A 426 -9.67 1.68 22.09
C VAL A 426 -10.16 0.24 22.19
N HIS A 427 -9.73 -0.45 23.23
CA HIS A 427 -10.06 -1.84 23.52
C HIS A 427 -11.00 -1.90 24.70
N TYR A 428 -12.02 -2.76 24.63
CA TYR A 428 -13.00 -2.90 25.71
C TYR A 428 -13.46 -4.34 25.91
N THR A 429 -13.59 -4.73 27.18
CA THR A 429 -14.09 -6.04 27.62
C THR A 429 -15.16 -5.85 28.69
N LYS A 430 -16.03 -6.85 28.85
CA LYS A 430 -16.90 -6.93 30.04
C LYS A 430 -16.05 -7.34 31.24
N ALA A 431 -16.15 -6.62 32.35
CA ALA A 431 -15.31 -6.90 33.53
C ALA A 431 -15.77 -8.14 34.32
N GLU A 432 -16.99 -8.63 34.08
CA GLU A 432 -17.60 -9.77 34.78
C GLU A 432 -18.17 -10.79 33.77
N GLY A 433 -17.50 -11.94 33.66
CA GLY A 433 -17.93 -13.06 32.82
C GLY A 433 -16.91 -14.21 32.81
N LEU A 434 -17.33 -15.38 32.30
CA LEU A 434 -16.42 -16.47 31.92
C LEU A 434 -15.94 -16.34 30.46
N ASN A 435 -16.63 -15.52 29.65
CA ASN A 435 -16.30 -15.22 28.26
C ASN A 435 -15.97 -13.73 28.16
N ASN A 436 -14.72 -13.36 28.44
CA ASN A 436 -14.25 -11.99 28.24
C ASN A 436 -13.83 -11.80 26.77
N GLU A 437 -14.82 -11.72 25.88
CA GLU A 437 -14.59 -11.26 24.50
C GLU A 437 -14.09 -9.81 24.53
N GLU A 438 -13.10 -9.53 23.69
CA GLU A 438 -12.46 -8.22 23.58
C GLU A 438 -12.85 -7.55 22.26
N TYR A 439 -13.43 -6.37 22.37
CA TYR A 439 -13.89 -5.55 21.26
C TYR A 439 -12.93 -4.38 21.04
N GLN A 440 -12.73 -3.99 19.78
CA GLN A 440 -11.76 -2.97 19.38
C GLN A 440 -12.41 -1.94 18.46
N ALA A 441 -12.17 -0.66 18.75
CA ALA A 441 -12.47 0.47 17.86
C ALA A 441 -11.17 1.18 17.48
N VAL A 442 -11.01 1.55 16.19
CA VAL A 442 -9.84 2.31 15.70
C VAL A 442 -10.25 3.77 15.48
N ILE A 443 -9.50 4.67 16.10
CA ILE A 443 -9.74 6.11 16.18
C ILE A 443 -8.60 6.85 15.47
N GLY A 444 -8.89 7.98 14.82
CA GLY A 444 -7.84 8.84 14.25
C GLY A 444 -6.95 9.50 15.31
N ASN A 445 -5.92 10.22 14.89
CA ASN A 445 -5.10 11.04 15.77
C ASN A 445 -5.70 12.43 16.06
N ASP A 446 -6.81 12.76 15.39
CA ASP A 446 -7.53 14.04 15.46
C ASP A 446 -8.30 14.24 16.77
N THR A 447 -8.75 13.15 17.40
CA THR A 447 -9.36 13.17 18.73
C THR A 447 -8.50 12.44 19.77
N THR A 448 -8.79 12.68 21.05
CA THR A 448 -8.34 11.83 22.17
C THR A 448 -9.53 11.47 23.06
N SER A 449 -10.67 11.21 22.43
CA SER A 449 -11.93 10.85 23.08
C SER A 449 -12.82 10.03 22.15
N TYR A 450 -13.54 9.05 22.69
CA TYR A 450 -14.45 8.17 21.95
C TYR A 450 -15.62 7.74 22.83
N ILE A 451 -16.83 7.70 22.27
CA ILE A 451 -18.01 7.16 22.94
C ILE A 451 -18.21 5.72 22.46
N ILE A 452 -18.29 4.80 23.41
CA ILE A 452 -18.68 3.40 23.16
C ILE A 452 -20.17 3.27 23.50
N ASP A 453 -20.96 2.82 22.53
CA ASP A 453 -22.39 2.57 22.62
C ASP A 453 -22.74 1.06 22.56
N ASP A 454 -24.04 0.73 22.46
CA ASP A 454 -24.61 -0.63 22.51
C ASP A 454 -24.15 -1.51 23.72
N LEU A 455 -23.79 -0.89 24.84
CA LEU A 455 -23.41 -1.58 26.08
C LEU A 455 -24.62 -2.12 26.88
N GLU A 456 -24.41 -3.19 27.66
CA GLU A 456 -25.43 -3.70 28.60
C GLU A 456 -25.65 -2.74 29.79
N PRO A 457 -26.89 -2.43 30.19
CA PRO A 457 -27.21 -1.68 31.42
C PRO A 457 -26.81 -2.39 32.72
N GLY A 458 -26.40 -1.59 33.71
CA GLY A 458 -25.98 -2.07 35.03
C GLY A 458 -24.77 -3.02 34.98
N ARG A 459 -23.78 -2.75 34.12
CA ARG A 459 -22.60 -3.60 33.93
C ARG A 459 -21.29 -2.84 34.05
N ASN A 460 -20.32 -3.51 34.66
CA ASN A 460 -18.92 -3.12 34.66
C ASN A 460 -18.26 -3.52 33.33
N TYR A 461 -17.62 -2.55 32.70
CA TYR A 461 -16.74 -2.74 31.54
C TYR A 461 -15.34 -2.25 31.88
N SER A 462 -14.32 -2.81 31.22
CA SER A 462 -12.93 -2.41 31.37
C SER A 462 -12.31 -2.03 30.02
N PHE A 463 -11.38 -1.07 30.04
CA PHE A 463 -10.95 -0.32 28.88
C PHE A 463 -9.45 -0.07 28.90
N TYR A 464 -8.77 -0.18 27.75
CA TYR A 464 -7.40 0.30 27.58
C TYR A 464 -7.17 0.83 26.15
N ILE A 465 -6.09 1.58 25.95
CA ILE A 465 -5.82 2.32 24.71
C ILE A 465 -4.38 2.08 24.24
N VAL A 466 -4.19 1.92 22.93
CA VAL A 466 -2.89 1.78 22.27
C VAL A 466 -2.72 2.90 21.23
N ALA A 467 -1.55 3.54 21.18
CA ALA A 467 -1.21 4.53 20.17
C ALA A 467 -0.43 3.89 19.02
N TYR A 468 -0.73 4.27 17.77
CA TYR A 468 -0.07 3.77 16.56
C TYR A 468 0.65 4.89 15.81
N MET A 469 1.87 4.63 15.37
CA MET A 469 2.62 5.44 14.39
C MET A 469 3.09 4.53 13.23
N PRO A 470 3.58 5.08 12.10
CA PRO A 470 3.93 4.26 10.92
C PRO A 470 4.96 3.14 11.18
N MET A 471 5.76 3.24 12.24
CA MET A 471 6.83 2.30 12.58
C MET A 471 6.50 1.35 13.74
N GLY A 472 5.32 1.47 14.36
CA GLY A 472 4.90 0.57 15.45
C GLY A 472 3.79 1.12 16.34
N ALA A 473 3.36 0.27 17.28
CA ALA A 473 2.39 0.60 18.32
C ALA A 473 3.08 0.78 19.69
N SER A 474 2.44 1.55 20.58
CA SER A 474 2.79 1.59 22.00
C SER A 474 2.52 0.25 22.70
N ARG A 475 2.91 0.12 23.97
CA ARG A 475 2.27 -0.85 24.86
C ARG A 475 0.84 -0.39 25.20
N MET A 476 0.03 -1.26 25.80
CA MET A 476 -1.27 -0.86 26.37
C MET A 476 -1.12 0.25 27.42
N SER A 477 -2.09 1.15 27.48
CA SER A 477 -2.27 2.07 28.61
C SER A 477 -2.58 1.31 29.91
N ASP A 478 -2.60 2.04 31.02
CA ASP A 478 -3.29 1.56 32.22
C ASP A 478 -4.77 1.29 31.91
N GLN A 479 -5.35 0.32 32.61
CA GLN A 479 -6.72 -0.17 32.38
C GLN A 479 -7.71 0.57 33.29
N VAL A 480 -8.80 1.08 32.72
CA VAL A 480 -9.85 1.80 33.44
C VAL A 480 -11.11 0.95 33.46
N CYS A 481 -11.83 0.92 34.58
CA CYS A 481 -13.13 0.25 34.71
C CYS A 481 -14.24 1.27 34.95
N GLN A 482 -15.40 1.10 34.30
CA GLN A 482 -16.55 2.01 34.43
C GLN A 482 -17.88 1.25 34.30
N HIS A 483 -18.92 1.74 34.96
CA HIS A 483 -20.23 1.09 35.09
C HIS A 483 -21.33 1.81 34.28
N THR A 484 -22.08 1.11 33.44
CA THR A 484 -23.26 1.68 32.74
C THR A 484 -24.40 1.98 33.71
N LEU A 485 -25.25 2.97 33.40
CA LEU A 485 -26.41 3.24 34.26
C LEU A 485 -27.42 2.06 34.24
N GLU A 486 -28.31 2.04 35.23
CA GLU A 486 -29.48 1.17 35.20
C GLU A 486 -30.54 1.69 34.23
N ASP A 487 -31.51 0.84 33.91
CA ASP A 487 -32.65 1.12 33.05
C ASP A 487 -33.93 0.54 33.68
N VAL A 488 -35.09 0.73 33.05
CA VAL A 488 -36.34 0.06 33.50
C VAL A 488 -36.33 -1.44 33.16
N PRO A 489 -37.01 -2.30 33.94
CA PRO A 489 -37.03 -3.74 33.69
C PRO A 489 -37.60 -4.11 32.32
N LEU A 490 -36.97 -5.06 31.62
CA LEU A 490 -37.33 -5.45 30.26
C LEU A 490 -38.61 -6.30 30.17
N ARG A 491 -39.04 -6.88 31.30
CA ARG A 491 -40.22 -7.75 31.39
C ARG A 491 -40.89 -7.61 32.75
N THR A 492 -42.13 -8.09 32.83
CA THR A 492 -42.92 -8.21 34.05
C THR A 492 -42.67 -9.53 34.79
N PRO A 493 -42.88 -9.57 36.12
CA PRO A 493 -42.98 -10.82 36.87
C PRO A 493 -44.09 -11.75 36.33
N GLU A 494 -43.91 -13.06 36.49
CA GLU A 494 -44.93 -14.06 36.16
C GLU A 494 -45.94 -14.19 37.32
N LEU A 495 -47.21 -13.87 37.08
CA LEU A 495 -48.26 -13.79 38.10
C LEU A 495 -49.02 -15.13 38.26
N SER A 496 -49.29 -15.52 39.50
CA SER A 496 -49.96 -16.78 39.89
C SER A 496 -51.01 -16.50 40.98
N LEU A 497 -52.21 -17.09 40.86
CA LEU A 497 -53.38 -16.76 41.69
C LEU A 497 -54.05 -18.01 42.27
N SER A 498 -54.52 -17.94 43.50
CA SER A 498 -55.34 -19.00 44.11
C SER A 498 -56.36 -18.43 45.09
N SER A 499 -57.56 -19.03 45.12
CA SER A 499 -58.60 -18.64 46.08
C SER A 499 -58.23 -19.15 47.47
N HIS A 500 -58.01 -18.23 48.41
CA HIS A 500 -57.80 -18.54 49.83
C HIS A 500 -59.14 -18.68 50.56
N SER A 501 -60.11 -17.82 50.25
CA SER A 501 -61.48 -17.88 50.77
C SER A 501 -62.47 -17.28 49.75
N PRO A 502 -63.79 -17.22 50.04
CA PRO A 502 -64.75 -16.46 49.24
C PRO A 502 -64.45 -14.95 49.13
N THR A 503 -63.64 -14.38 50.02
CA THR A 503 -63.29 -12.96 50.08
C THR A 503 -61.82 -12.64 49.83
N ASP A 504 -60.95 -13.66 49.71
CA ASP A 504 -59.50 -13.44 49.62
C ASP A 504 -58.82 -14.27 48.51
N ILE A 505 -57.93 -13.62 47.76
CA ILE A 505 -57.07 -14.22 46.73
C ILE A 505 -55.62 -14.15 47.18
N GLN A 506 -54.94 -15.30 47.26
CA GLN A 506 -53.49 -15.34 47.41
C GLN A 506 -52.84 -15.07 46.06
N VAL A 507 -52.01 -14.03 46.00
CA VAL A 507 -51.27 -13.57 44.82
C VAL A 507 -49.80 -13.90 45.00
N SER A 508 -49.13 -14.42 43.98
CA SER A 508 -47.70 -14.72 44.02
C SER A 508 -47.03 -14.54 42.66
N TRP A 509 -45.72 -14.24 42.67
CA TRP A 509 -44.95 -14.01 41.45
C TRP A 509 -43.48 -14.41 41.58
N ARG A 510 -42.87 -14.70 40.42
CA ARG A 510 -41.44 -14.99 40.31
C ARG A 510 -40.62 -13.69 40.17
N PRO A 511 -39.51 -13.52 40.92
CA PRO A 511 -38.55 -12.44 40.69
C PRO A 511 -37.99 -12.44 39.27
N LEU A 512 -37.59 -11.27 38.79
CA LEU A 512 -36.96 -11.11 37.48
C LEU A 512 -35.49 -11.53 37.53
N PRO A 513 -35.01 -12.39 36.61
CA PRO A 513 -33.58 -12.68 36.47
C PRO A 513 -32.75 -11.41 36.21
N ALA A 514 -31.51 -11.36 36.71
CA ALA A 514 -30.63 -10.19 36.61
C ALA A 514 -30.25 -9.75 35.17
N LYS A 515 -30.55 -10.55 34.14
CA LYS A 515 -30.44 -10.16 32.72
C LYS A 515 -31.68 -9.41 32.20
N LEU A 516 -32.81 -9.49 32.91
CA LEU A 516 -34.10 -8.90 32.53
C LEU A 516 -34.51 -7.73 33.44
N SER A 517 -33.91 -7.60 34.63
CA SER A 517 -34.14 -6.45 35.52
C SER A 517 -33.51 -5.15 35.01
N ARG A 518 -32.44 -5.22 34.18
CA ARG A 518 -31.65 -4.08 33.65
C ARG A 518 -31.13 -3.11 34.73
N GLY A 519 -30.99 -3.62 35.94
CA GLY A 519 -30.66 -2.89 37.15
C GLY A 519 -31.09 -3.68 38.39
N ASN A 520 -31.14 -3.03 39.54
CA ASN A 520 -31.64 -3.66 40.77
C ASN A 520 -33.13 -3.37 40.95
N ILE A 521 -33.93 -4.39 41.25
CA ILE A 521 -35.37 -4.23 41.46
C ILE A 521 -35.60 -3.52 42.80
N SER A 522 -36.37 -2.43 42.79
CA SER A 522 -36.65 -1.58 43.95
C SER A 522 -38.03 -1.84 44.56
N ALA A 523 -39.04 -2.13 43.73
CA ALA A 523 -40.42 -2.34 44.15
C ALA A 523 -41.24 -3.18 43.15
N TYR A 524 -42.37 -3.70 43.62
CA TYR A 524 -43.42 -4.34 42.84
C TYR A 524 -44.76 -3.62 43.04
N ARG A 525 -45.60 -3.55 42.00
CA ARG A 525 -46.95 -2.96 42.06
C ARG A 525 -47.98 -3.95 41.53
N LEU A 526 -48.86 -4.43 42.42
CA LEU A 526 -50.05 -5.19 42.06
C LEU A 526 -51.16 -4.18 41.70
N SER A 527 -51.82 -4.35 40.56
CA SER A 527 -53.04 -3.61 40.22
C SER A 527 -54.21 -4.58 40.08
N TYR A 528 -55.39 -4.23 40.57
CA TYR A 528 -56.58 -5.07 40.52
C TYR A 528 -57.86 -4.26 40.30
N ARG A 529 -58.90 -4.92 39.76
CA ARG A 529 -60.27 -4.41 39.62
C ARG A 529 -61.26 -5.57 39.51
N THR A 530 -62.56 -5.31 39.57
CA THR A 530 -63.56 -6.31 39.16
C THR A 530 -63.68 -6.36 37.62
N ALA A 531 -64.41 -7.33 37.08
CA ALA A 531 -64.80 -7.35 35.67
C ALA A 531 -66.01 -6.44 35.36
N ALA A 532 -66.74 -5.97 36.38
CA ALA A 532 -67.92 -5.12 36.24
C ALA A 532 -67.61 -3.62 36.40
N ASP A 533 -66.66 -3.28 37.27
CA ASP A 533 -66.18 -1.92 37.51
C ASP A 533 -64.82 -1.71 36.81
N PRO A 534 -64.70 -0.72 35.90
CA PRO A 534 -63.42 -0.43 35.24
C PRO A 534 -62.35 0.16 36.18
N ALA A 535 -62.72 0.69 37.35
CA ALA A 535 -61.83 1.37 38.29
C ALA A 535 -60.70 0.47 38.80
N VAL A 536 -59.46 0.95 38.71
CA VAL A 536 -58.25 0.18 39.08
C VAL A 536 -57.73 0.63 40.44
N LEU A 537 -57.63 -0.33 41.35
CA LEU A 537 -56.94 -0.21 42.64
C LEU A 537 -55.50 -0.75 42.48
N SER A 538 -54.58 -0.32 43.34
CA SER A 538 -53.19 -0.80 43.31
C SER A 538 -52.51 -0.80 44.67
N VAL A 539 -51.67 -1.79 44.91
CA VAL A 539 -50.83 -1.96 46.10
C VAL A 539 -49.36 -2.00 45.67
N GLU A 540 -48.50 -1.30 46.40
CA GLU A 540 -47.05 -1.31 46.20
C GLU A 540 -46.34 -2.09 47.31
N MET A 541 -45.28 -2.79 46.94
CA MET A 541 -44.65 -3.87 47.70
C MET A 541 -43.13 -3.81 47.53
N ALA A 542 -42.37 -4.17 48.56
CA ALA A 542 -40.92 -4.03 48.56
C ALA A 542 -40.22 -5.02 47.60
N GLN A 543 -38.99 -4.70 47.20
CA GLN A 543 -38.12 -5.52 46.32
C GLN A 543 -37.99 -7.02 46.70
N ASN A 544 -38.13 -7.36 47.99
CA ASN A 544 -38.04 -8.72 48.50
C ASN A 544 -39.39 -9.46 48.56
N THR A 545 -40.50 -8.79 48.26
CA THR A 545 -41.84 -9.40 48.29
C THR A 545 -42.08 -10.22 47.02
N THR A 546 -42.57 -11.46 47.19
CA THR A 546 -42.94 -12.38 46.09
C THR A 546 -44.35 -12.95 46.22
N GLN A 547 -45.05 -12.63 47.31
CA GLN A 547 -46.43 -13.04 47.58
C GLN A 547 -47.19 -11.92 48.31
N TYR A 548 -48.51 -11.87 48.12
CA TYR A 548 -49.41 -10.90 48.76
C TYR A 548 -50.82 -11.50 48.90
N LEU A 549 -51.45 -11.34 50.06
CA LEU A 549 -52.84 -11.75 50.27
C LEU A 549 -53.77 -10.56 50.00
N LEU A 550 -54.61 -10.68 48.97
CA LEU A 550 -55.59 -9.66 48.62
C LEU A 550 -56.95 -10.02 49.22
N ALA A 551 -57.34 -9.32 50.28
CA ALA A 551 -58.57 -9.55 51.06
C ALA A 551 -59.70 -8.55 50.72
N ASP A 552 -60.80 -8.63 51.48
CA ASP A 552 -61.99 -7.75 51.40
C ASP A 552 -62.69 -7.74 50.03
N LEU A 553 -62.63 -8.86 49.31
CA LEU A 553 -63.23 -9.03 47.98
C LEU A 553 -64.67 -9.55 48.07
N GLN A 554 -65.47 -9.25 47.05
CA GLN A 554 -66.84 -9.78 46.93
C GLN A 554 -66.82 -11.25 46.48
N PRO A 555 -67.63 -12.15 47.08
CA PRO A 555 -67.83 -13.52 46.60
C PRO A 555 -68.41 -13.61 45.18
N ASP A 556 -68.22 -14.75 44.51
CA ASP A 556 -68.66 -15.06 43.13
C ASP A 556 -68.31 -14.00 42.06
N THR A 557 -67.30 -13.18 42.31
CA THR A 557 -66.95 -12.02 41.50
C THR A 557 -65.67 -12.27 40.72
N ILE A 558 -65.67 -11.93 39.44
CA ILE A 558 -64.44 -11.97 38.63
C ILE A 558 -63.63 -10.72 38.94
N TYR A 559 -62.41 -10.92 39.41
CA TYR A 559 -61.37 -9.91 39.49
C TYR A 559 -60.38 -10.05 38.34
N LEU A 560 -59.81 -8.92 37.91
CA LEU A 560 -58.73 -8.81 36.95
C LEU A 560 -57.50 -8.26 37.67
N LEU A 561 -56.39 -8.98 37.67
CA LEU A 561 -55.16 -8.62 38.39
C LEU A 561 -53.96 -8.54 37.43
N ARG A 562 -53.00 -7.66 37.71
CA ARG A 562 -51.73 -7.53 36.96
C ARG A 562 -50.59 -7.01 37.84
N ILE A 563 -49.34 -7.26 37.45
CA ILE A 563 -48.16 -6.85 38.22
C ILE A 563 -47.12 -6.10 37.38
N ALA A 564 -46.51 -5.07 37.97
CA ALA A 564 -45.32 -4.38 37.44
C ALA A 564 -44.15 -4.47 38.44
N ALA A 565 -42.93 -4.26 37.94
CA ALA A 565 -41.70 -4.14 38.73
C ALA A 565 -41.01 -2.81 38.42
N ALA A 566 -40.20 -2.28 39.34
CA ALA A 566 -39.40 -1.08 39.13
C ALA A 566 -37.91 -1.31 39.40
N THR A 567 -37.06 -0.55 38.73
CA THR A 567 -35.70 -0.22 39.22
C THR A 567 -35.71 1.18 39.83
N ARG A 568 -34.54 1.73 40.21
CA ARG A 568 -34.42 3.15 40.58
C ARG A 568 -34.76 4.14 39.45
N VAL A 569 -34.85 3.67 38.20
CA VAL A 569 -35.19 4.51 37.03
C VAL A 569 -36.69 4.66 36.86
N GLY A 570 -37.46 3.61 37.19
CA GLY A 570 -38.91 3.62 37.06
C GLY A 570 -39.52 2.23 36.91
N TRP A 571 -40.83 2.22 36.73
CA TRP A 571 -41.66 1.04 36.52
C TRP A 571 -41.56 0.51 35.09
N CYS A 572 -41.52 -0.81 34.91
CA CYS A 572 -41.81 -1.44 33.63
C CYS A 572 -43.32 -1.35 33.30
N GLU A 573 -43.68 -1.59 32.04
CA GLU A 573 -45.07 -1.82 31.65
C GLU A 573 -45.70 -2.93 32.52
N PRO A 574 -46.94 -2.78 33.04
CA PRO A 574 -47.58 -3.82 33.83
C PRO A 574 -47.92 -5.08 33.02
N SER A 575 -48.08 -6.21 33.70
CA SER A 575 -48.45 -7.48 33.05
C SER A 575 -49.82 -7.39 32.37
N ALA A 576 -50.09 -8.35 31.47
CA ALA A 576 -51.46 -8.61 31.03
C ALA A 576 -52.37 -8.86 32.25
N TRP A 577 -53.64 -8.45 32.12
CA TRP A 577 -54.67 -8.75 33.11
C TRP A 577 -54.93 -10.26 33.15
N THR A 578 -54.80 -10.86 34.33
CA THR A 578 -55.21 -12.25 34.59
C THR A 578 -56.53 -12.22 35.35
N SER A 579 -57.53 -12.94 34.84
CA SER A 579 -58.81 -13.15 35.50
C SER A 579 -58.69 -14.14 36.65
N HIS A 580 -59.46 -13.93 37.71
CA HIS A 580 -59.68 -14.93 38.76
C HIS A 580 -61.09 -14.72 39.36
N ARG A 581 -61.85 -15.80 39.59
CA ARG A 581 -63.19 -15.72 40.21
C ARG A 581 -63.11 -16.10 41.69
N THR A 582 -63.59 -15.22 42.57
CA THR A 582 -63.74 -15.55 43.99
C THR A 582 -64.80 -16.66 44.17
N PRO A 583 -64.63 -17.60 45.12
CA PRO A 583 -65.62 -18.64 45.39
C PRO A 583 -67.01 -18.08 45.74
N LYS A 584 -68.04 -18.90 45.52
CA LYS A 584 -69.37 -18.67 46.11
C LYS A 584 -69.33 -18.93 47.61
N THR A 585 -70.07 -18.14 48.39
CA THR A 585 -70.32 -18.39 49.81
C THR A 585 -71.07 -19.71 49.96
N SER A 586 -70.54 -20.65 50.74
CA SER A 586 -71.13 -21.97 50.99
C SER A 586 -71.23 -22.24 52.49
N SER A 587 -72.27 -22.98 52.91
CA SER A 587 -72.44 -23.47 54.28
C SER A 587 -71.67 -24.77 54.56
N THR A 588 -71.22 -25.48 53.51
CA THR A 588 -70.40 -26.69 53.62
C THR A 588 -68.92 -26.39 53.45
N LYS A 589 -68.05 -27.10 54.18
CA LYS A 589 -66.60 -27.01 53.98
C LYS A 589 -66.21 -27.63 52.64
N VAL A 590 -65.69 -26.80 51.76
CA VAL A 590 -65.22 -27.12 50.40
C VAL A 590 -63.69 -27.36 50.45
N PRO A 591 -63.11 -28.27 49.64
CA PRO A 591 -61.65 -28.46 49.60
C PRO A 591 -60.88 -27.17 49.25
N PRO A 592 -59.72 -26.92 49.88
CA PRO A 592 -58.84 -25.80 49.53
C PRO A 592 -58.31 -25.92 48.10
N ALA A 593 -57.89 -24.80 47.52
CA ALA A 593 -57.33 -24.76 46.17
C ALA A 593 -56.02 -25.58 46.11
N PRO A 594 -55.79 -26.39 45.07
CA PRO A 594 -54.58 -27.20 44.94
C PRO A 594 -53.36 -26.32 44.61
N LEU A 595 -52.20 -26.62 45.20
CA LEU A 595 -51.00 -25.81 44.97
C LEU A 595 -50.38 -26.14 43.60
N LEU A 596 -50.66 -25.31 42.59
CA LEU A 596 -49.92 -25.30 41.32
C LEU A 596 -48.46 -24.91 41.60
N GLN A 597 -47.54 -25.88 41.50
CA GLN A 597 -46.12 -25.66 41.78
C GLN A 597 -45.36 -25.20 40.54
N GLN A 598 -45.68 -25.79 39.39
CA GLN A 598 -44.91 -25.56 38.18
C GLN A 598 -45.76 -25.74 36.92
N LEU A 599 -45.67 -24.77 36.03
CA LEU A 599 -46.04 -24.87 34.62
C LEU A 599 -44.73 -24.85 33.82
N GLU A 600 -44.36 -25.99 33.24
CA GLU A 600 -43.16 -26.12 32.39
C GLU A 600 -43.59 -26.32 30.93
N PRO A 601 -43.28 -25.41 30.00
CA PRO A 601 -43.46 -25.69 28.58
C PRO A 601 -42.46 -26.76 28.12
N LEU A 602 -42.94 -27.99 27.92
CA LEU A 602 -42.13 -29.10 27.41
C LEU A 602 -41.79 -28.93 25.93
N SER A 603 -42.63 -28.22 25.18
CA SER A 603 -42.40 -27.88 23.78
C SER A 603 -43.19 -26.64 23.38
N CYS A 604 -43.14 -26.26 22.10
CA CYS A 604 -44.01 -25.21 21.56
C CYS A 604 -45.51 -25.59 21.51
N THR A 605 -45.86 -26.87 21.66
CA THR A 605 -47.24 -27.36 21.59
C THR A 605 -47.66 -28.18 22.82
N SER A 606 -46.84 -28.20 23.88
CA SER A 606 -47.16 -28.93 25.12
C SER A 606 -46.61 -28.26 26.38
N ILE A 607 -47.39 -28.34 27.46
CA ILE A 607 -47.08 -27.82 28.79
C ILE A 607 -47.33 -28.93 29.83
N LEU A 608 -46.35 -29.16 30.70
CA LEU A 608 -46.50 -29.96 31.90
C LEU A 608 -47.05 -29.10 33.03
N VAL A 609 -48.11 -29.60 33.67
CA VAL A 609 -48.74 -29.02 34.85
C VAL A 609 -48.39 -29.89 36.04
N ARG A 610 -47.72 -29.34 37.06
CA ARG A 610 -47.46 -30.01 38.34
C ARG A 610 -48.17 -29.32 39.50
N TRP A 611 -48.83 -30.11 40.34
CA TRP A 611 -49.49 -29.63 41.55
C TRP A 611 -49.27 -30.56 42.74
N GLN A 612 -49.43 -30.01 43.94
CA GLN A 612 -49.57 -30.79 45.16
C GLN A 612 -51.03 -30.76 45.66
N PRO A 613 -51.58 -31.90 46.14
CA PRO A 613 -52.85 -31.90 46.86
C PRO A 613 -52.72 -31.08 48.13
N SER A 614 -53.54 -30.03 48.28
CA SER A 614 -53.48 -29.16 49.46
C SER A 614 -53.99 -29.91 50.70
N PRO A 615 -53.25 -29.90 51.82
CA PRO A 615 -53.59 -30.68 53.01
C PRO A 615 -54.89 -30.18 53.65
N GLY A 616 -55.85 -31.07 53.83
CA GLY A 616 -57.15 -30.75 54.42
C GLY A 616 -57.97 -31.99 54.79
N PRO A 617 -59.01 -31.84 55.62
CA PRO A 617 -59.76 -32.96 56.20
C PRO A 617 -60.84 -33.55 55.25
N VAL A 618 -60.72 -33.36 53.93
CA VAL A 618 -61.75 -33.73 52.94
C VAL A 618 -61.18 -34.74 51.96
N VAL A 619 -61.87 -35.88 51.79
CA VAL A 619 -61.45 -36.95 50.88
C VAL A 619 -61.54 -36.48 49.42
N VAL A 620 -60.38 -36.49 48.75
CA VAL A 620 -60.24 -36.16 47.33
C VAL A 620 -60.81 -37.31 46.48
N GLN A 621 -61.80 -37.00 45.64
CA GLN A 621 -62.40 -37.91 44.66
C GLN A 621 -61.76 -37.79 43.27
N GLY A 622 -60.88 -36.79 43.08
CA GLY A 622 -60.15 -36.55 41.85
C GLY A 622 -59.76 -35.08 41.71
N PHE A 623 -59.26 -34.71 40.54
CA PHE A 623 -59.07 -33.31 40.14
C PHE A 623 -59.83 -33.03 38.86
N ARG A 624 -60.14 -31.75 38.63
CA ARG A 624 -60.63 -31.24 37.35
C ARG A 624 -59.62 -30.22 36.83
N LEU A 625 -59.17 -30.40 35.60
CA LEU A 625 -58.25 -29.51 34.89
C LEU A 625 -58.97 -28.95 33.66
N CYS A 626 -59.02 -27.63 33.50
CA CYS A 626 -59.32 -27.01 32.21
C CYS A 626 -58.18 -26.07 31.78
N HIS A 627 -58.13 -25.79 30.49
CA HIS A 627 -57.22 -24.79 29.93
C HIS A 627 -57.94 -24.00 28.84
N HIS A 628 -57.50 -22.77 28.60
CA HIS A 628 -57.97 -21.98 27.46
C HIS A 628 -56.92 -20.97 27.02
N GLU A 629 -56.92 -20.62 25.74
CA GLU A 629 -56.12 -19.48 25.26
C GLU A 629 -56.72 -18.17 25.79
N GLU A 630 -55.85 -17.21 26.11
CA GLU A 630 -56.20 -15.83 26.46
C GLU A 630 -57.04 -15.18 25.34
N GLY A 631 -58.36 -15.09 25.54
CA GLY A 631 -59.32 -14.56 24.57
C GLY A 631 -60.17 -15.60 23.82
N GLN A 632 -59.92 -16.90 24.03
CA GLN A 632 -60.75 -18.00 23.52
C GLN A 632 -61.69 -18.56 24.61
N PRO A 633 -62.80 -19.25 24.24
CA PRO A 633 -63.66 -19.94 25.21
C PRO A 633 -62.95 -21.11 25.92
N GLU A 634 -63.48 -21.52 27.07
CA GLU A 634 -62.89 -22.62 27.85
C GLU A 634 -63.02 -23.98 27.15
N GLN A 635 -61.90 -24.74 27.09
CA GLN A 635 -61.91 -26.10 26.57
C GLN A 635 -62.57 -27.07 27.58
N PRO A 636 -63.14 -28.20 27.11
CA PRO A 636 -63.74 -29.21 27.98
C PRO A 636 -62.80 -29.65 29.09
N SER A 637 -63.30 -29.64 30.33
CA SER A 637 -62.47 -29.97 31.50
C SER A 637 -62.19 -31.47 31.61
N VAL A 638 -60.92 -31.83 31.70
CA VAL A 638 -60.46 -33.21 31.95
C VAL A 638 -60.68 -33.54 33.43
N GLN A 639 -61.22 -34.72 33.74
CA GLN A 639 -61.23 -35.28 35.10
C GLN A 639 -60.03 -36.22 35.28
N LEU A 640 -59.38 -36.13 36.43
CA LEU A 640 -58.14 -36.81 36.78
C LEU A 640 -58.32 -37.58 38.09
N LEU A 641 -57.62 -38.71 38.23
CA LEU A 641 -57.73 -39.61 39.37
C LEU A 641 -57.23 -38.97 40.68
N PRO A 642 -57.70 -39.44 41.87
CA PRO A 642 -57.29 -38.89 43.18
C PRO A 642 -55.77 -38.82 43.43
N GLY A 643 -55.01 -39.75 42.85
CA GLY A 643 -53.54 -39.82 42.99
C GLY A 643 -52.75 -39.02 41.95
N ALA A 644 -53.40 -38.28 41.04
CA ALA A 644 -52.70 -37.49 40.03
C ALA A 644 -52.06 -36.24 40.65
N THR A 645 -50.77 -36.02 40.35
CA THR A 645 -49.97 -34.85 40.78
C THR A 645 -49.35 -34.09 39.61
N GLU A 646 -49.33 -34.68 38.41
CA GLU A 646 -48.95 -33.99 37.18
C GLU A 646 -49.78 -34.43 35.97
N TYR A 647 -49.85 -33.58 34.95
CA TYR A 647 -50.52 -33.84 33.68
C TYR A 647 -49.90 -33.00 32.55
N THR A 648 -49.67 -33.61 31.39
CA THR A 648 -49.20 -32.91 30.19
C THR A 648 -50.37 -32.52 29.32
N ILE A 649 -50.58 -31.21 29.15
CA ILE A 649 -51.48 -30.67 28.13
C ILE A 649 -50.72 -30.62 26.81
N SER A 650 -51.29 -31.18 25.74
CA SER A 650 -50.67 -31.29 24.41
C SER A 650 -51.62 -30.83 23.30
N GLY A 651 -51.08 -30.48 22.13
CA GLY A 651 -51.86 -29.95 21.02
C GLY A 651 -52.16 -28.45 21.13
N LEU A 652 -51.33 -27.72 21.89
CA LEU A 652 -51.45 -26.27 22.09
C LEU A 652 -50.83 -25.49 20.93
N ASP A 653 -51.32 -24.28 20.64
CA ASP A 653 -50.73 -23.39 19.65
C ASP A 653 -49.43 -22.74 20.20
N PRO A 654 -48.38 -22.59 19.38
CA PRO A 654 -47.15 -21.89 19.76
C PRO A 654 -47.35 -20.39 20.03
N ARG A 655 -46.54 -19.84 20.96
CA ARG A 655 -46.53 -18.41 21.36
C ARG A 655 -47.83 -17.87 21.97
N ARG A 656 -48.83 -18.70 22.28
CA ARG A 656 -50.08 -18.27 22.92
C ARG A 656 -49.94 -18.25 24.45
N LYS A 657 -50.72 -17.41 25.13
CA LYS A 657 -50.89 -17.46 26.59
C LYS A 657 -52.07 -18.38 26.90
N TYR A 658 -51.83 -19.39 27.73
CA TYR A 658 -52.86 -20.27 28.26
C TYR A 658 -53.13 -19.95 29.72
N HIS A 659 -54.41 -19.89 30.05
CA HIS A 659 -54.91 -19.93 31.42
C HIS A 659 -55.13 -21.40 31.77
N ILE A 660 -54.58 -21.86 32.88
CA ILE A 660 -54.70 -23.23 33.36
C ILE A 660 -55.38 -23.19 34.73
N LYS A 661 -56.53 -23.87 34.83
CA LYS A 661 -57.41 -23.84 36.00
C LYS A 661 -57.54 -25.24 36.56
N LEU A 662 -57.28 -25.39 37.86
CA LEU A 662 -57.28 -26.67 38.55
C LEU A 662 -58.19 -26.60 39.78
N TRP A 663 -59.10 -27.56 39.90
CA TRP A 663 -59.99 -27.76 41.04
C TRP A 663 -59.77 -29.15 41.64
N VAL A 664 -59.82 -29.25 42.97
CA VAL A 664 -60.01 -30.54 43.67
C VAL A 664 -61.47 -30.98 43.51
N LEU A 665 -61.76 -32.28 43.44
CA LEU A 665 -63.13 -32.82 43.49
C LEU A 665 -63.34 -33.60 44.79
N SER A 666 -64.56 -33.52 45.34
CA SER A 666 -64.95 -34.16 46.60
C SER A 666 -66.43 -34.57 46.59
N LEU A 667 -66.86 -35.35 47.59
CA LEU A 667 -68.27 -35.75 47.75
C LEU A 667 -69.23 -34.58 47.95
N SER A 668 -68.76 -33.43 48.44
CA SER A 668 -69.52 -32.18 48.58
C SER A 668 -69.47 -31.28 47.33
N GLY A 669 -68.81 -31.72 46.25
CA GLY A 669 -68.67 -30.99 44.99
C GLY A 669 -67.25 -30.56 44.66
N ALA A 670 -67.13 -29.56 43.79
CA ALA A 670 -65.84 -29.00 43.37
C ALA A 670 -65.24 -28.07 44.43
N GLY A 671 -63.92 -28.18 44.61
CA GLY A 671 -63.09 -27.39 45.50
C GLY A 671 -62.91 -25.94 45.04
N TYR A 672 -62.14 -25.19 45.83
CA TYR A 672 -61.62 -23.89 45.38
C TYR A 672 -60.65 -24.04 44.21
N GLN A 673 -60.52 -22.96 43.43
CA GLN A 673 -59.76 -22.91 42.18
C GLN A 673 -58.35 -22.36 42.40
N ALA A 674 -57.36 -23.01 41.77
CA ALA A 674 -56.07 -22.39 41.46
C ALA A 674 -56.03 -22.01 39.97
N GLU A 675 -55.52 -20.81 39.66
CA GLU A 675 -55.36 -20.33 38.28
C GLU A 675 -53.96 -19.74 38.08
N GLN A 676 -53.22 -20.30 37.13
CA GLN A 676 -51.90 -19.81 36.76
C GLN A 676 -51.82 -19.72 35.24
N THR A 677 -51.13 -18.69 34.75
CA THR A 677 -50.99 -18.45 33.31
C THR A 677 -49.58 -18.72 32.84
N VAL A 678 -49.46 -19.35 31.67
CA VAL A 678 -48.20 -19.74 31.05
C VAL A 678 -48.24 -19.42 29.56
N ARG A 679 -47.10 -19.21 28.92
CA ARG A 679 -47.01 -19.07 27.46
C ARG A 679 -46.30 -20.27 26.86
N THR A 680 -46.86 -20.83 25.79
CA THR A 680 -46.12 -21.76 24.95
C THR A 680 -44.96 -21.00 24.28
N PRO A 681 -43.75 -21.59 24.18
CA PRO A 681 -42.69 -21.03 23.37
C PRO A 681 -43.06 -21.06 21.88
N GLY A 682 -42.29 -20.36 21.04
CA GLY A 682 -42.35 -20.59 19.60
C GLY A 682 -41.79 -21.95 19.25
N CYS A 683 -42.23 -22.54 18.13
CA CYS A 683 -41.56 -23.73 17.60
C CYS A 683 -40.18 -23.32 17.06
N VAL A 684 -39.17 -23.53 17.90
CA VAL A 684 -37.76 -23.38 17.54
C VAL A 684 -37.36 -24.58 16.69
N SER A 685 -37.44 -24.43 15.37
CA SER A 685 -36.41 -25.06 14.52
C SER A 685 -35.06 -24.51 14.95
N THR A 686 -34.05 -25.37 15.06
CA THR A 686 -32.87 -25.19 15.93
C THR A 686 -32.05 -23.90 15.73
N ARG A 687 -32.47 -22.80 16.37
CA ARG A 687 -31.66 -21.73 17.01
C ARG A 687 -32.55 -20.64 17.64
N ASP A 688 -32.07 -20.06 18.73
CA ASP A 688 -32.86 -19.32 19.71
C ASP A 688 -33.40 -17.96 19.26
N HIS A 689 -34.43 -17.48 19.97
CA HIS A 689 -35.20 -16.28 19.61
C HIS A 689 -34.67 -14.97 20.24
N PRO A 690 -34.52 -13.89 19.46
CA PRO A 690 -34.54 -12.52 19.97
C PRO A 690 -35.96 -12.02 20.26
N VAL A 691 -36.07 -10.87 20.94
CA VAL A 691 -37.29 -10.04 20.86
C VAL A 691 -37.48 -9.63 19.40
N ALA A 692 -38.71 -9.72 18.87
CA ALA A 692 -38.99 -9.24 17.53
C ALA A 692 -38.76 -7.72 17.47
N GLN A 693 -37.66 -7.32 16.83
CA GLN A 693 -37.42 -5.93 16.46
C GLN A 693 -38.64 -5.42 15.67
N PRO A 694 -39.04 -4.13 15.83
CA PRO A 694 -40.14 -3.59 15.05
C PRO A 694 -39.84 -3.78 13.55
N PRO A 695 -40.85 -4.05 12.70
CA PRO A 695 -40.62 -4.26 11.27
C PRO A 695 -39.93 -3.04 10.65
N ALA A 696 -39.03 -3.30 9.69
CA ALA A 696 -38.36 -2.24 8.96
C ALA A 696 -39.36 -1.42 8.12
N PRO A 697 -39.08 -0.15 7.81
CA PRO A 697 -39.92 0.65 6.92
C PRO A 697 -40.19 -0.01 5.56
N ASP A 698 -41.47 -0.17 5.23
CA ASP A 698 -41.92 -0.76 3.96
C ASP A 698 -41.92 0.29 2.83
N HIS A 699 -41.97 -0.15 1.57
CA HIS A 699 -42.05 0.72 0.37
C HIS A 699 -40.97 1.80 0.30
N VAL A 700 -39.75 1.49 0.76
CA VAL A 700 -38.60 2.40 0.60
C VAL A 700 -38.37 2.62 -0.89
N SER A 701 -38.31 3.89 -1.29
CA SER A 701 -38.15 4.33 -2.67
C SER A 701 -37.22 5.52 -2.73
N VAL A 702 -36.33 5.52 -3.72
CA VAL A 702 -35.38 6.61 -3.97
C VAL A 702 -35.70 7.21 -5.33
N VAL A 703 -35.82 8.53 -5.39
CA VAL A 703 -35.92 9.29 -6.65
C VAL A 703 -34.70 10.18 -6.76
N THR A 704 -34.00 10.10 -7.89
CA THR A 704 -32.90 11.03 -8.21
C THR A 704 -33.42 12.45 -8.34
N ASP A 705 -32.87 13.35 -7.54
CA ASP A 705 -33.26 14.76 -7.48
C ASP A 705 -32.21 15.65 -8.17
N SER A 706 -30.93 15.35 -8.00
CA SER A 706 -29.85 15.97 -8.76
C SER A 706 -28.61 15.08 -8.86
N ALA A 707 -27.52 15.62 -9.40
CA ALA A 707 -26.20 14.99 -9.34
C ALA A 707 -25.53 15.07 -7.95
N SER A 708 -26.19 15.64 -6.93
CA SER A 708 -25.69 15.68 -5.55
C SER A 708 -26.79 15.45 -4.49
N SER A 709 -27.96 14.95 -4.90
CA SER A 709 -29.09 14.73 -4.01
C SER A 709 -30.09 13.71 -4.52
N VAL A 710 -30.79 13.08 -3.57
CA VAL A 710 -31.94 12.20 -3.83
C VAL A 710 -33.07 12.51 -2.85
N TYR A 711 -34.31 12.21 -3.24
CA TYR A 711 -35.43 12.07 -2.30
C TYR A 711 -35.59 10.60 -1.92
N LEU A 712 -35.52 10.32 -0.63
CA LEU A 712 -35.82 9.03 -0.03
C LEU A 712 -37.21 9.11 0.61
N ARG A 713 -38.09 8.13 0.31
CA ARG A 713 -39.46 8.03 0.83
C ARG A 713 -39.71 6.60 1.30
N TRP A 714 -40.54 6.44 2.33
CA TRP A 714 -40.94 5.13 2.85
C TRP A 714 -42.35 5.19 3.45
N SER A 715 -42.90 4.03 3.75
CA SER A 715 -44.15 3.89 4.51
C SER A 715 -43.87 3.43 5.94
N ARG A 716 -44.81 3.67 6.86
CA ARG A 716 -44.75 3.22 8.25
C ARG A 716 -45.47 1.88 8.33
N PRO A 717 -44.85 0.80 8.86
CA PRO A 717 -45.51 -0.48 8.99
C PRO A 717 -46.80 -0.40 9.82
N ALA A 718 -47.82 -1.16 9.42
CA ALA A 718 -49.21 -0.95 9.85
C ALA A 718 -49.50 -1.12 11.35
N LEU A 719 -48.62 -1.80 12.12
CA LEU A 719 -48.83 -2.04 13.55
C LEU A 719 -48.43 -0.85 14.45
N ALA A 720 -47.66 0.12 13.96
CA ALA A 720 -46.96 1.10 14.81
C ALA A 720 -47.80 2.32 15.24
N ALA A 721 -49.14 2.27 15.24
CA ALA A 721 -50.00 3.46 15.17
C ALA A 721 -50.04 4.40 16.40
N ARG A 722 -49.44 4.05 17.55
CA ARG A 722 -49.58 4.80 18.82
C ARG A 722 -48.30 5.39 19.44
N HIS A 723 -47.11 5.03 18.95
CA HIS A 723 -45.84 5.50 19.53
C HIS A 723 -45.25 6.69 18.76
N SER A 724 -44.46 7.53 19.45
CA SER A 724 -43.56 8.49 18.79
C SER A 724 -42.45 7.71 18.08
N VAL A 725 -42.38 7.85 16.75
CA VAL A 725 -41.39 7.17 15.91
C VAL A 725 -40.42 8.19 15.33
N SER A 726 -39.13 7.88 15.43
CA SER A 726 -38.10 8.49 14.60
C SER A 726 -37.56 7.48 13.60
N TYR A 727 -36.93 7.97 12.54
CA TYR A 727 -36.27 7.18 11.51
C TYR A 727 -34.81 7.59 11.44
N THR A 728 -33.93 6.63 11.18
CA THR A 728 -32.58 6.90 10.70
C THR A 728 -32.47 6.33 9.30
N ALA A 729 -32.18 7.19 8.32
CA ALA A 729 -31.73 6.79 6.99
C ALA A 729 -30.21 6.72 6.99
N ARG A 730 -29.63 5.57 6.63
CA ARG A 730 -28.21 5.41 6.30
C ARG A 730 -28.04 5.47 4.79
N CYS A 731 -27.04 6.22 4.36
CA CYS A 731 -26.59 6.35 2.98
C CYS A 731 -25.11 6.00 2.91
N ALA A 732 -24.73 5.05 2.05
CA ALA A 732 -23.34 4.64 1.86
C ALA A 732 -23.03 4.49 0.36
N PRO A 733 -21.87 4.96 -0.14
CA PRO A 733 -21.47 4.71 -1.52
C PRO A 733 -21.10 3.24 -1.69
N VAL A 734 -21.62 2.60 -2.75
CA VAL A 734 -21.50 1.15 -2.98
C VAL A 734 -20.10 0.82 -3.47
N GLY A 735 -19.37 -0.01 -2.71
CA GLY A 735 -18.04 -0.52 -3.09
C GLY A 735 -16.84 0.21 -2.47
N LEU A 736 -17.05 1.01 -1.41
CA LEU A 736 -15.98 1.68 -0.67
C LEU A 736 -15.76 1.06 0.72
N VAL A 737 -14.49 0.93 1.11
CA VAL A 737 -14.06 0.33 2.40
C VAL A 737 -13.96 1.39 3.53
N ASN A 738 -13.94 2.68 3.18
CA ASN A 738 -13.71 3.77 4.14
C ASN A 738 -15.01 4.19 4.86
N ALA A 739 -15.09 3.93 6.17
CA ALA A 739 -16.28 4.15 6.99
C ALA A 739 -16.72 5.63 7.07
N SER A 740 -15.80 6.59 6.90
CA SER A 740 -16.10 8.03 6.96
C SER A 740 -17.02 8.54 5.85
N ALA A 741 -17.26 7.73 4.80
CA ALA A 741 -18.18 8.07 3.72
C ALA A 741 -19.65 7.71 4.01
N VAL A 742 -19.93 7.00 5.10
CA VAL A 742 -21.30 6.64 5.51
C VAL A 742 -21.98 7.83 6.19
N ARG A 743 -23.16 8.22 5.72
CA ARG A 743 -23.97 9.27 6.35
C ARG A 743 -25.23 8.71 6.98
N TYR A 744 -25.53 9.20 8.18
CA TYR A 744 -26.76 8.92 8.91
C TYR A 744 -27.59 10.20 8.98
N VAL A 745 -28.87 10.11 8.62
CA VAL A 745 -29.81 11.23 8.61
C VAL A 745 -31.01 10.83 9.46
N GLN A 746 -31.19 11.50 10.60
CA GLN A 746 -32.34 11.31 11.47
C GLN A 746 -33.51 12.21 11.03
N THR A 747 -34.74 11.70 11.14
CA THR A 747 -35.97 12.44 10.81
C THR A 747 -37.18 11.80 11.49
N THR A 748 -38.20 12.59 11.83
CA THR A 748 -39.53 12.08 12.25
C THR A 748 -40.49 11.91 11.08
N ASN A 749 -40.18 12.48 9.91
CA ASN A 749 -41.00 12.40 8.70
C ASN A 749 -40.70 11.13 7.91
N GLN A 750 -41.72 10.58 7.23
CA GLN A 750 -41.63 9.41 6.33
C GLN A 750 -40.90 9.67 4.99
N SER A 751 -40.21 10.80 4.88
CA SER A 751 -39.36 11.13 3.74
C SER A 751 -38.27 12.10 4.13
N VAL A 752 -37.16 12.07 3.40
CA VAL A 752 -36.03 13.00 3.59
C VAL A 752 -35.32 13.25 2.26
N ARG A 753 -34.81 14.47 2.08
CA ARG A 753 -33.93 14.84 0.96
C ARG A 753 -32.48 14.69 1.42
N ILE A 754 -31.76 13.73 0.87
CA ILE A 754 -30.34 13.52 1.20
C ILE A 754 -29.51 14.42 0.27
N LEU A 755 -28.63 15.23 0.85
CA LEU A 755 -27.89 16.29 0.17
C LEU A 755 -26.37 16.06 0.23
N GLY A 756 -25.64 16.70 -0.69
CA GLY A 756 -24.18 16.70 -0.72
C GLY A 756 -23.58 15.33 -1.07
N LEU A 757 -24.29 14.55 -1.89
CA LEU A 757 -23.81 13.29 -2.46
C LEU A 757 -22.86 13.55 -3.64
N ASN A 758 -22.02 12.57 -3.98
CA ASN A 758 -21.08 12.66 -5.09
C ASN A 758 -21.79 12.31 -6.42
N PRO A 759 -21.47 12.99 -7.54
CA PRO A 759 -22.13 12.78 -8.83
C PRO A 759 -21.77 11.44 -9.46
N ASN A 760 -22.68 10.88 -10.26
CA ASN A 760 -22.57 9.55 -10.88
C ASN A 760 -22.33 8.36 -9.91
N THR A 761 -22.27 8.57 -8.60
CA THR A 761 -21.97 7.52 -7.62
C THR A 761 -23.23 6.67 -7.34
N ARG A 762 -23.06 5.34 -7.28
CA ARG A 762 -24.11 4.42 -6.83
C ARG A 762 -24.12 4.40 -5.30
N TYR A 763 -25.26 4.74 -4.70
CA TYR A 763 -25.46 4.73 -3.26
C TYR A 763 -26.44 3.63 -2.88
N GLU A 764 -26.16 2.99 -1.75
CA GLU A 764 -27.08 2.19 -0.97
C GLU A 764 -27.83 3.11 -0.01
N PHE A 765 -29.15 2.97 0.02
CA PHE A 765 -30.03 3.63 0.97
C PHE A 765 -30.82 2.59 1.75
N VAL A 766 -30.71 2.66 3.07
CA VAL A 766 -31.51 1.85 4.00
C VAL A 766 -32.08 2.74 5.10
N VAL A 767 -33.29 2.44 5.56
CA VAL A 767 -33.95 3.17 6.66
C VAL A 767 -34.24 2.17 7.77
N ARG A 768 -33.96 2.55 9.01
CA ARG A 768 -34.52 1.89 10.20
C ARG A 768 -35.42 2.85 10.95
N LEU A 769 -36.47 2.33 11.58
CA LEU A 769 -37.34 3.08 12.48
C LEU A 769 -37.00 2.75 13.93
N HIS A 770 -37.26 3.69 14.81
CA HIS A 770 -37.04 3.55 16.25
C HIS A 770 -38.37 3.74 16.98
N VAL A 771 -38.67 2.81 17.87
CA VAL A 771 -39.77 2.86 18.83
C VAL A 771 -39.14 2.69 20.21
N ASP A 772 -39.23 3.72 21.04
CA ASP A 772 -38.66 3.73 22.39
C ASP A 772 -37.15 3.39 22.35
N GLN A 773 -36.68 2.30 22.97
CA GLN A 773 -35.27 1.83 22.86
C GLN A 773 -35.03 0.78 21.75
N LEU A 774 -36.05 0.41 20.96
CA LEU A 774 -35.95 -0.63 19.92
C LEU A 774 -35.79 -0.03 18.52
N SER A 775 -34.63 -0.27 17.91
CA SER A 775 -34.44 -0.13 16.47
C SER A 775 -35.05 -1.30 15.69
N SER A 776 -35.65 -1.02 14.54
CA SER A 776 -35.96 -2.03 13.53
C SER A 776 -34.68 -2.59 12.88
N PRO A 777 -34.76 -3.70 12.13
CA PRO A 777 -33.79 -3.97 11.09
C PRO A 777 -33.69 -2.79 10.13
N TRP A 778 -32.58 -2.69 9.42
CA TRP A 778 -32.52 -1.86 8.22
C TRP A 778 -33.51 -2.38 7.18
N SER A 779 -34.15 -1.46 6.44
CA SER A 779 -35.00 -1.80 5.29
C SER A 779 -34.22 -2.58 4.23
N SER A 780 -34.94 -3.12 3.23
CA SER A 780 -34.30 -3.55 2.00
C SER A 780 -33.44 -2.43 1.40
N ALA A 781 -32.27 -2.81 0.89
CA ALA A 781 -31.25 -1.90 0.38
C ALA A 781 -31.64 -1.33 -0.98
N VAL A 782 -32.23 -0.14 -1.00
CA VAL A 782 -32.58 0.54 -2.25
C VAL A 782 -31.32 1.17 -2.83
N HIS A 783 -30.93 0.69 -4.01
CA HIS A 783 -29.72 1.12 -4.69
C HIS A 783 -30.04 2.14 -5.77
N GLN A 784 -29.58 3.39 -5.61
CA GLN A 784 -29.77 4.43 -6.62
C GLN A 784 -28.46 5.11 -6.99
N ARG A 785 -28.23 5.33 -8.28
CA ARG A 785 -27.14 6.17 -8.78
C ARG A 785 -27.61 7.62 -8.83
N THR A 786 -26.87 8.55 -8.25
CA THR A 786 -27.07 10.00 -8.45
C THR A 786 -26.91 10.35 -9.92
N LEU A 787 -27.51 11.46 -10.38
CA LEU A 787 -27.30 11.90 -11.76
C LEU A 787 -25.80 12.19 -12.04
N PRO A 788 -25.36 12.07 -13.30
CA PRO A 788 -24.02 12.48 -13.70
C PRO A 788 -23.89 14.02 -13.68
N ALA A 789 -22.67 14.54 -13.51
CA ALA A 789 -22.37 15.98 -13.54
C ALA A 789 -21.18 16.31 -14.48
N ALA A 790 -21.10 17.55 -14.95
CA ALA A 790 -19.90 18.08 -15.57
C ALA A 790 -18.73 18.16 -14.54
N PRO A 791 -17.45 18.20 -14.99
CA PRO A 791 -16.31 18.27 -14.08
C PRO A 791 -16.39 19.50 -13.16
N ARG A 792 -16.18 19.30 -11.86
CA ARG A 792 -16.24 20.40 -10.87
C ARG A 792 -14.99 21.27 -10.85
N ASN A 793 -13.84 20.68 -11.12
CA ASN A 793 -12.53 21.30 -11.04
C ASN A 793 -11.99 21.53 -12.46
N PRO A 794 -11.21 22.60 -12.70
CA PRO A 794 -10.51 22.80 -13.97
C PRO A 794 -9.30 21.85 -14.08
N PRO A 795 -8.75 21.61 -15.28
CA PRO A 795 -7.52 20.85 -15.45
C PRO A 795 -6.35 21.50 -14.70
N GLU A 796 -5.54 20.67 -14.02
CA GLU A 796 -4.47 21.16 -13.16
C GLU A 796 -3.16 21.41 -13.89
N GLY A 797 -2.27 22.17 -13.25
CA GLY A 797 -0.86 22.20 -13.62
C GLY A 797 -0.58 22.75 -15.02
N LEU A 798 -1.49 23.54 -15.58
CA LEU A 798 -1.40 24.12 -16.92
C LEU A 798 -0.04 24.82 -17.14
N ARG A 799 0.76 24.26 -18.05
CA ARG A 799 2.05 24.78 -18.51
C ARG A 799 1.94 25.12 -19.98
N VAL A 800 2.66 26.18 -20.38
CA VAL A 800 2.81 26.59 -21.77
C VAL A 800 4.30 26.82 -22.01
N THR A 801 4.87 26.11 -22.99
CA THR A 801 6.29 26.14 -23.33
C THR A 801 6.44 26.39 -24.82
N LEU A 802 7.20 27.41 -25.21
CA LEU A 802 7.55 27.66 -26.60
C LEU A 802 8.43 26.51 -27.13
N ILE A 803 8.26 26.12 -28.39
CA ILE A 803 9.12 25.15 -29.08
C ILE A 803 9.80 25.84 -30.28
N GLU A 804 9.03 26.56 -31.09
CA GLU A 804 9.53 27.37 -32.22
C GLU A 804 8.89 28.77 -32.17
N ASP A 805 9.36 29.71 -32.99
CA ASP A 805 8.94 31.12 -32.93
C ASP A 805 7.41 31.35 -33.11
N ASP A 806 6.70 30.42 -33.77
CA ASP A 806 5.24 30.44 -33.94
C ASP A 806 4.51 29.20 -33.35
N THR A 807 5.21 28.29 -32.66
CA THR A 807 4.63 27.05 -32.09
C THR A 807 4.91 26.87 -30.58
N ALA A 808 3.85 26.58 -29.81
CA ALA A 808 3.94 26.39 -28.36
C ALA A 808 3.17 25.16 -27.89
N LEU A 809 3.82 24.35 -27.06
CA LEU A 809 3.21 23.20 -26.40
C LEU A 809 2.50 23.63 -25.11
N VAL A 810 1.25 23.23 -24.99
CA VAL A 810 0.42 23.35 -23.79
C VAL A 810 0.29 21.96 -23.17
N SER A 811 0.51 21.84 -21.87
CA SER A 811 0.33 20.58 -21.12
C SER A 811 -0.37 20.80 -19.78
N TRP A 812 -1.10 19.80 -19.30
CA TRP A 812 -1.91 19.86 -18.08
C TRP A 812 -2.04 18.46 -17.44
N ARG A 813 -2.73 18.37 -16.30
CA ARG A 813 -3.23 17.11 -15.74
C ARG A 813 -4.76 17.10 -15.75
N GLU A 814 -5.34 15.90 -15.72
CA GLU A 814 -6.78 15.72 -15.51
C GLU A 814 -7.21 16.30 -14.15
N PRO A 815 -8.41 16.89 -14.01
CA PRO A 815 -8.92 17.37 -12.71
C PRO A 815 -9.09 16.25 -11.68
N GLU A 816 -8.81 16.54 -10.41
CA GLU A 816 -9.17 15.65 -9.30
C GLU A 816 -10.71 15.57 -9.12
N GLU A 817 -11.19 14.42 -8.62
CA GLU A 817 -12.62 14.03 -8.45
C GLU A 817 -13.46 13.79 -9.74
N ASN A 818 -12.84 13.37 -10.85
CA ASN A 818 -13.57 13.00 -12.07
C ASN A 818 -14.34 11.66 -11.96
N ASN A 819 -15.56 11.70 -11.42
CA ASN A 819 -16.48 10.54 -11.34
C ASN A 819 -17.02 10.05 -12.71
N LEU A 820 -16.60 10.67 -13.81
CA LEU A 820 -16.94 10.40 -15.21
C LEU A 820 -15.72 10.77 -16.07
N ALA A 821 -15.37 9.92 -17.04
CA ALA A 821 -14.28 10.21 -17.96
C ALA A 821 -14.48 11.52 -18.73
N VAL A 822 -13.43 12.33 -18.83
CA VAL A 822 -13.37 13.49 -19.73
C VAL A 822 -13.57 12.99 -21.17
N THR A 823 -14.49 13.62 -21.91
CA THR A 823 -14.67 13.34 -23.35
C THR A 823 -13.72 14.18 -24.17
N HIS A 824 -13.54 15.44 -23.79
CA HIS A 824 -12.61 16.35 -24.43
C HIS A 824 -12.18 17.48 -23.49
N TYR A 825 -11.02 18.06 -23.75
CA TYR A 825 -10.59 19.34 -23.20
C TYR A 825 -10.89 20.46 -24.20
N THR A 826 -11.31 21.63 -23.69
CA THR A 826 -11.41 22.86 -24.48
C THR A 826 -10.34 23.84 -24.04
N ILE A 827 -9.38 24.10 -24.92
CA ILE A 827 -8.34 25.11 -24.74
C ILE A 827 -8.84 26.39 -25.42
N LEU A 828 -8.85 27.50 -24.69
CA LEU A 828 -9.09 28.83 -25.24
C LEU A 828 -7.79 29.63 -25.17
N TYR A 829 -7.38 30.16 -26.31
CA TYR A 829 -6.20 31.02 -26.43
C TYR A 829 -6.51 32.28 -27.25
N ALA A 830 -5.82 33.38 -26.96
CA ALA A 830 -6.04 34.67 -27.63
C ALA A 830 -4.80 35.55 -27.50
N SER A 831 -4.48 36.36 -28.51
CA SER A 831 -3.56 37.48 -28.31
C SER A 831 -4.15 38.47 -27.31
N GLN A 832 -3.30 39.19 -26.56
CA GLN A 832 -3.76 40.16 -25.56
C GLN A 832 -4.63 41.27 -26.17
N ARG A 833 -4.46 41.56 -27.47
CA ARG A 833 -5.34 42.46 -28.25
C ARG A 833 -6.69 41.81 -28.60
N ALA A 834 -6.68 40.58 -29.12
CA ALA A 834 -7.91 39.85 -29.45
C ALA A 834 -8.79 39.61 -28.20
N TRP A 835 -8.17 39.27 -27.07
CA TRP A 835 -8.84 39.11 -25.78
C TRP A 835 -9.58 40.37 -25.32
N LEU A 836 -8.99 41.56 -25.49
CA LEU A 836 -9.64 42.83 -25.16
C LEU A 836 -10.87 43.11 -26.04
N GLY A 837 -10.90 42.58 -27.26
CA GLY A 837 -12.09 42.53 -28.13
C GLY A 837 -13.05 41.37 -27.84
N GLY A 838 -12.78 40.53 -26.84
CA GLY A 838 -13.56 39.33 -26.51
C GLY A 838 -13.32 38.12 -27.43
N HIS A 839 -12.44 38.23 -28.42
CA HIS A 839 -12.18 37.18 -29.41
C HIS A 839 -11.19 36.14 -28.85
N TRP A 840 -11.66 34.90 -28.69
CA TRP A 840 -10.86 33.73 -28.33
C TRP A 840 -10.82 32.73 -29.49
N GLN A 841 -9.64 32.17 -29.76
CA GLN A 841 -9.48 30.98 -30.58
C GLN A 841 -9.74 29.74 -29.71
N ARG A 842 -10.46 28.75 -30.26
CA ARG A 842 -10.82 27.50 -29.56
C ARG A 842 -10.10 26.32 -30.21
N LEU A 843 -9.46 25.52 -29.37
CA LEU A 843 -8.89 24.22 -29.74
C LEU A 843 -9.51 23.15 -28.84
N GLN A 844 -9.97 22.04 -29.42
CA GLN A 844 -10.44 20.87 -28.67
C GLN A 844 -9.47 19.71 -28.85
N ARG A 845 -9.30 18.91 -27.80
CA ARG A 845 -8.55 17.65 -27.80
C ARG A 845 -9.35 16.58 -27.06
N GLU A 846 -9.28 15.34 -27.51
CA GLU A 846 -9.95 14.21 -26.84
C GLU A 846 -9.44 14.00 -25.42
N GLY A 847 -10.29 13.47 -24.52
CA GLY A 847 -10.01 13.42 -23.08
C GLY A 847 -8.81 12.57 -22.65
N GLY A 848 -8.31 11.68 -23.50
CA GLY A 848 -7.06 10.94 -23.28
C GLY A 848 -5.79 11.77 -23.51
N ASN A 849 -5.89 12.95 -24.14
CA ASN A 849 -4.76 13.81 -24.44
C ASN A 849 -4.61 14.90 -23.37
N THR A 850 -3.50 14.88 -22.63
CA THR A 850 -3.14 15.87 -21.60
C THR A 850 -2.21 16.99 -22.11
N MET A 851 -2.07 17.09 -23.44
CA MET A 851 -1.18 18.03 -24.11
C MET A 851 -1.66 18.39 -25.52
N ALA A 852 -1.28 19.59 -26.00
CA ALA A 852 -1.63 20.12 -27.31
C ALA A 852 -0.60 21.13 -27.82
N LEU A 853 -0.31 21.10 -29.12
CA LEU A 853 0.34 22.22 -29.79
C LEU A 853 -0.68 23.34 -30.10
N LEU A 854 -0.22 24.58 -29.89
CA LEU A 854 -0.73 25.80 -30.51
C LEU A 854 0.25 26.19 -31.62
N GLU A 855 -0.26 26.54 -32.79
CA GLU A 855 0.51 26.76 -34.03
C GLU A 855 0.12 28.10 -34.66
N LYS A 856 0.98 28.67 -35.51
CA LYS A 856 0.73 29.93 -36.24
C LYS A 856 0.51 31.12 -35.29
N LEU A 857 1.25 31.15 -34.19
CA LEU A 857 1.24 32.25 -33.24
C LEU A 857 2.03 33.46 -33.79
N GLU A 858 1.55 34.68 -33.56
CA GLU A 858 2.19 35.90 -34.05
C GLU A 858 3.49 36.23 -33.29
N PRO A 859 4.67 36.29 -33.94
CA PRO A 859 5.91 36.71 -33.28
C PRO A 859 5.80 38.14 -32.73
N GLY A 860 6.34 38.37 -31.53
CA GLY A 860 6.23 39.64 -30.80
C GLY A 860 4.90 39.85 -30.05
N THR A 861 3.95 38.92 -30.15
CA THR A 861 2.63 39.03 -29.49
C THR A 861 2.59 38.26 -28.16
N VAL A 862 1.91 38.83 -27.16
CA VAL A 862 1.57 38.13 -25.90
C VAL A 862 0.25 37.40 -26.06
N TYR A 863 0.24 36.10 -25.77
CA TYR A 863 -0.95 35.24 -25.76
C TYR A 863 -1.39 34.89 -24.33
N LEU A 864 -2.71 34.80 -24.16
CA LEU A 864 -3.39 34.31 -22.97
C LEU A 864 -3.92 32.90 -23.26
N VAL A 865 -3.72 31.94 -22.35
CA VAL A 865 -4.16 30.54 -22.51
C VAL A 865 -4.88 30.07 -21.25
N LYS A 866 -6.03 29.40 -21.42
CA LYS A 866 -6.78 28.74 -20.33
C LYS A 866 -7.47 27.48 -20.86
N ILE A 867 -7.75 26.52 -19.99
CA ILE A 867 -8.32 25.21 -20.38
C ILE A 867 -9.48 24.78 -19.49
N SER A 868 -10.48 24.12 -20.05
CA SER A 868 -11.51 23.38 -19.29
C SER A 868 -11.53 21.89 -19.68
N ALA A 869 -11.96 21.05 -18.75
CA ALA A 869 -12.33 19.66 -19.03
C ALA A 869 -13.84 19.58 -19.28
N SER A 870 -14.27 18.75 -20.21
CA SER A 870 -15.67 18.52 -20.55
C SER A 870 -15.96 17.03 -20.59
N ASN A 871 -17.14 16.61 -20.14
CA ASN A 871 -17.58 15.21 -20.21
C ASN A 871 -18.94 15.08 -20.92
N GLN A 872 -19.56 13.90 -20.86
CA GLN A 872 -20.85 13.64 -21.53
C GLN A 872 -22.04 14.47 -20.99
N VAL A 873 -21.87 15.18 -19.87
CA VAL A 873 -22.91 16.02 -19.25
C VAL A 873 -22.74 17.49 -19.62
N GLY A 874 -21.52 17.95 -19.89
CA GLY A 874 -21.23 19.33 -20.24
C GLY A 874 -19.79 19.77 -19.95
N ASP A 875 -19.54 21.06 -20.15
CA ASP A 875 -18.27 21.72 -19.90
C ASP A 875 -18.07 22.02 -18.41
N GLY A 876 -16.89 21.69 -17.88
CA GLY A 876 -16.41 22.14 -16.56
C GLY A 876 -15.83 23.56 -16.60
N PRO A 877 -15.36 24.08 -15.45
CA PRO A 877 -14.79 25.42 -15.38
C PRO A 877 -13.45 25.54 -16.10
N PHE A 878 -13.10 26.77 -16.49
CA PHE A 878 -11.77 27.09 -17.02
C PHE A 878 -10.74 27.29 -15.90
N SER A 879 -9.50 26.89 -16.18
CA SER A 879 -8.32 27.14 -15.37
C SER A 879 -8.04 28.64 -15.18
N SER A 880 -7.14 28.93 -14.23
CA SER A 880 -6.38 30.18 -14.25
C SER A 880 -5.72 30.41 -15.63
N THR A 881 -5.67 31.67 -16.06
CA THR A 881 -5.10 32.03 -17.36
C THR A 881 -3.58 32.20 -17.27
N VAL A 882 -2.85 31.43 -18.07
CA VAL A 882 -1.39 31.52 -18.23
C VAL A 882 -1.06 32.52 -19.35
N LYS A 883 0.09 33.21 -19.24
CA LYS A 883 0.60 34.11 -20.27
C LYS A 883 1.81 33.49 -20.98
N LEU A 884 1.83 33.57 -22.30
CA LEU A 884 2.98 33.30 -23.15
C LEU A 884 3.39 34.60 -23.85
N ALA A 885 4.69 34.91 -23.89
CA ALA A 885 5.22 36.05 -24.63
C ALA A 885 6.16 35.56 -25.72
N LEU A 886 5.97 36.04 -26.95
CA LEU A 886 6.73 35.62 -28.12
C LEU A 886 7.77 36.67 -28.48
N GLY A 887 8.96 36.23 -28.91
CA GLY A 887 10.02 37.12 -29.38
C GLY A 887 9.69 37.73 -30.75
N PRO A 888 10.25 38.91 -31.11
CA PRO A 888 10.13 39.46 -32.45
C PRO A 888 10.99 38.62 -33.42
N GLY A 889 10.34 37.83 -34.29
CA GLY A 889 11.00 36.84 -35.15
C GLY A 889 12.01 37.43 -36.14
N SER A 890 13.15 36.76 -36.30
CA SER A 890 14.25 37.21 -37.16
C SER A 890 14.01 36.88 -38.64
N THR A 891 13.86 37.90 -39.48
CA THR A 891 13.62 37.72 -40.93
C THR A 891 14.90 37.40 -41.71
N HIS A 892 14.92 36.27 -42.42
CA HIS A 892 15.91 35.99 -43.48
C HIS A 892 15.25 35.88 -44.86
N ARG A 893 15.79 36.61 -45.85
CA ARG A 893 15.28 36.68 -47.24
C ARG A 893 15.95 35.63 -48.14
N GLY A 894 15.17 34.92 -48.99
CA GLY A 894 15.65 33.72 -49.73
C GLY A 894 15.44 33.61 -51.26
N LYS A 895 14.72 34.53 -51.93
CA LYS A 895 14.47 34.55 -53.42
C LYS A 895 13.63 33.39 -54.03
N SER A 896 13.10 33.63 -55.24
CA SER A 896 12.33 32.72 -56.10
C SER A 896 12.70 32.97 -57.58
N PRO A 897 12.46 31.99 -58.47
CA PRO A 897 12.06 32.26 -59.86
C PRO A 897 10.73 31.57 -60.27
N ARG A 898 10.31 31.73 -61.54
CA ARG A 898 9.02 31.33 -62.16
C ARG A 898 9.21 31.05 -63.68
N HIS A 899 8.25 30.67 -64.54
CA HIS A 899 6.81 30.29 -64.48
C HIS A 899 6.50 29.44 -65.74
N SER A 900 5.63 28.40 -65.66
CA SER A 900 4.98 27.80 -66.87
C SER A 900 3.89 26.76 -66.52
N ASP A 901 2.72 27.25 -66.13
CA ASP A 901 1.36 26.91 -66.60
C ASP A 901 0.97 25.46 -67.01
N MET A 902 -0.06 24.95 -66.31
CA MET A 902 -1.17 24.07 -66.78
C MET A 902 -0.86 22.62 -67.27
N SER A 903 -1.68 21.59 -67.02
CA SER A 903 -3.02 21.52 -66.40
C SER A 903 -3.26 20.21 -65.62
N SER A 904 -4.15 20.26 -64.62
CA SER A 904 -4.95 19.13 -64.10
C SER A 904 -4.25 17.78 -63.84
N ASP A 905 -3.53 17.69 -62.72
CA ASP A 905 -3.69 16.54 -61.81
C ASP A 905 -3.32 16.93 -60.37
N GLY A 906 -4.03 16.39 -59.38
CA GLY A 906 -4.18 17.05 -58.06
C GLY A 906 -3.99 16.16 -56.82
N LEU A 907 -3.32 15.01 -56.94
CA LEU A 907 -3.05 14.11 -55.82
C LEU A 907 -1.89 14.63 -54.95
N TYR A 908 -2.22 15.09 -53.73
CA TYR A 908 -1.22 15.48 -52.73
C TYR A 908 -0.42 14.26 -52.25
N ASN A 909 0.90 14.33 -52.42
CA ASN A 909 1.83 13.36 -51.80
C ASN A 909 1.83 13.53 -50.27
N ILE A 910 1.53 12.44 -49.56
CA ILE A 910 1.67 12.35 -48.10
C ILE A 910 3.09 11.85 -47.80
N ASP A 911 3.81 12.50 -46.88
CA ASP A 911 5.20 12.16 -46.58
C ASP A 911 5.35 10.72 -46.05
N GLN A 912 6.27 9.99 -46.66
CA GLN A 912 6.22 8.53 -46.76
C GLN A 912 6.63 7.79 -45.47
N LYS A 913 7.09 8.53 -44.46
CA LYS A 913 7.63 8.00 -43.19
C LYS A 913 6.57 7.61 -42.14
N SER A 914 5.35 8.13 -42.22
CA SER A 914 4.27 7.77 -41.28
C SER A 914 3.45 6.54 -41.70
N MET A 915 3.40 6.25 -43.01
CA MET A 915 2.63 5.11 -43.55
C MET A 915 3.30 3.77 -43.26
N THR A 916 4.63 3.71 -43.33
CA THR A 916 5.39 2.47 -43.06
C THR A 916 5.21 1.99 -41.62
N GLY A 917 5.20 2.88 -40.62
CA GLY A 917 4.94 2.52 -39.22
C GLY A 917 3.56 1.89 -38.99
N ILE A 918 2.51 2.43 -39.62
CA ILE A 918 1.14 1.91 -39.51
C ILE A 918 1.02 0.57 -40.24
N VAL A 919 1.55 0.45 -41.46
CA VAL A 919 1.52 -0.81 -42.23
C VAL A 919 2.32 -1.91 -41.52
N VAL A 920 3.52 -1.61 -41.00
CA VAL A 920 4.33 -2.56 -40.22
C VAL A 920 3.61 -2.93 -38.92
N GLY A 921 3.00 -1.98 -38.20
CA GLY A 921 2.20 -2.26 -37.01
C GLY A 921 1.02 -3.19 -37.28
N VAL A 922 0.27 -2.96 -38.36
CA VAL A 922 -0.84 -3.82 -38.80
C VAL A 922 -0.33 -5.19 -39.26
N CYS A 923 0.77 -5.26 -40.00
CA CYS A 923 1.39 -6.53 -40.40
C CYS A 923 1.91 -7.33 -39.20
N ILE A 924 2.49 -6.68 -38.19
CA ILE A 924 2.90 -7.34 -36.93
C ILE A 924 1.67 -7.82 -36.16
N ALA A 925 0.62 -7.01 -36.03
CA ALA A 925 -0.62 -7.42 -35.37
C ALA A 925 -1.27 -8.63 -36.06
N LEU A 926 -1.36 -8.62 -37.40
CA LEU A 926 -1.86 -9.73 -38.19
C LEU A 926 -0.94 -10.97 -38.09
N ALA A 927 0.38 -10.80 -38.11
CA ALA A 927 1.33 -11.89 -37.89
C ALA A 927 1.18 -12.50 -36.49
N CYS A 928 1.01 -11.70 -35.44
CA CYS A 928 0.72 -12.17 -34.09
C CYS A 928 -0.63 -12.90 -34.01
N ILE A 929 -1.68 -12.43 -34.67
CA ILE A 929 -2.97 -13.12 -34.76
C ILE A 929 -2.82 -14.47 -35.48
N VAL A 930 -2.10 -14.52 -36.60
CA VAL A 930 -1.81 -15.77 -37.34
C VAL A 930 -0.95 -16.73 -36.52
N ILE A 931 0.06 -16.24 -35.80
CA ILE A 931 0.90 -17.05 -34.90
C ILE A 931 0.08 -17.59 -33.74
N CYS A 932 -0.78 -16.79 -33.11
CA CYS A 932 -1.71 -17.24 -32.08
C CYS A 932 -2.69 -18.29 -32.62
N ALA A 933 -3.24 -18.10 -33.82
CA ALA A 933 -4.08 -19.10 -34.48
C ALA A 933 -3.32 -20.40 -34.77
N LEU A 934 -2.08 -20.33 -35.26
CA LEU A 934 -1.22 -21.50 -35.49
C LEU A 934 -0.84 -22.20 -34.18
N ILE A 935 -0.60 -21.46 -33.08
CA ILE A 935 -0.37 -22.03 -31.75
C ILE A 935 -1.62 -22.74 -31.23
N LEU A 936 -2.82 -22.16 -31.41
CA LEU A 936 -4.09 -22.80 -31.05
C LEU A 936 -4.37 -24.04 -31.90
N ILE A 937 -4.07 -24.00 -33.20
CA ILE A 937 -4.18 -25.16 -34.12
C ILE A 937 -3.15 -26.25 -33.75
N SER A 938 -1.93 -25.87 -33.33
CA SER A 938 -0.91 -26.84 -32.89
C SER A 938 -1.29 -27.52 -31.56
N LYS A 939 -1.83 -26.77 -30.58
CA LYS A 939 -2.41 -27.33 -29.35
C LYS A 939 -3.67 -28.18 -29.63
N GLY A 940 -4.46 -27.80 -30.63
CA GLY A 940 -5.58 -28.61 -31.14
C GLY A 940 -5.13 -29.93 -31.76
N ARG A 941 -4.01 -29.94 -32.51
CA ARG A 941 -3.39 -31.16 -33.04
C ARG A 941 -2.73 -32.02 -31.96
N SER A 942 -2.11 -31.40 -30.93
CA SER A 942 -1.56 -32.12 -29.77
C SER A 942 -2.61 -33.02 -29.10
N ARG A 943 -3.83 -32.51 -28.85
CA ARG A 943 -4.93 -33.34 -28.29
C ARG A 943 -5.47 -34.43 -29.23
N LYS A 944 -5.17 -34.42 -30.53
CA LYS A 944 -5.48 -35.50 -31.47
C LYS A 944 -4.32 -36.48 -31.72
N SER A 945 -3.11 -36.16 -31.24
CA SER A 945 -1.93 -37.03 -31.37
C SER A 945 -1.79 -38.09 -30.27
N SER A 946 -2.62 -38.04 -29.23
CA SER A 946 -2.60 -38.98 -28.10
C SER A 946 -3.70 -40.06 -28.16
N ILE A 947 -4.48 -40.12 -29.24
CA ILE A 947 -5.61 -41.05 -29.43
C ILE A 947 -5.43 -41.84 -30.74
N SER A 948 -4.20 -42.27 -31.02
CA SER A 948 -3.87 -43.06 -32.22
C SER A 948 -2.64 -43.99 -32.05
N LYS A 949 -2.34 -44.40 -30.81
CA LYS A 949 -1.22 -45.32 -30.47
C LYS A 949 -1.54 -46.32 -29.35
N ILE A 950 -2.79 -46.73 -29.21
CA ILE A 950 -3.17 -47.97 -28.52
C ILE A 950 -4.23 -48.68 -29.38
N ILE A 951 -3.75 -49.53 -30.29
CA ILE A 951 -4.38 -50.72 -30.88
C ILE A 951 -3.27 -51.41 -31.70
N ASP A 952 -3.29 -52.73 -31.70
CA ASP A 952 -2.36 -53.70 -32.29
C ASP A 952 -1.21 -54.20 -31.39
N ILE A 953 -1.55 -55.16 -30.53
CA ILE A 953 -0.94 -56.51 -30.56
C ILE A 953 -1.97 -57.54 -30.05
N VAL A 954 -2.35 -58.44 -30.96
CA VAL A 954 -2.75 -59.86 -30.77
C VAL A 954 -3.85 -60.20 -29.74
N ASN A 955 -4.97 -60.68 -30.29
CA ASN A 955 -5.85 -61.81 -29.92
C ASN A 955 -6.04 -62.22 -28.43
N GLY A 956 -7.24 -62.55 -27.94
CA GLY A 956 -8.55 -62.61 -28.60
C GLY A 956 -9.27 -63.93 -28.37
N GLU A 957 -10.17 -63.97 -27.38
CA GLU A 957 -11.15 -65.03 -27.10
C GLU A 957 -12.37 -64.40 -26.38
N GLY A 958 -13.50 -65.10 -26.31
CA GLY A 958 -14.74 -64.69 -25.62
C GLY A 958 -15.55 -65.93 -25.21
N PRO A 959 -16.88 -65.89 -25.02
CA PRO A 959 -17.82 -64.76 -25.03
C PRO A 959 -18.72 -64.75 -23.75
N HIS A 960 -20.02 -64.45 -23.90
CA HIS A 960 -21.09 -64.34 -22.86
C HIS A 960 -21.02 -63.13 -21.90
N VAL A 961 -22.08 -62.66 -21.22
CA VAL A 961 -23.54 -62.49 -21.45
C VAL A 961 -24.23 -62.44 -20.07
N GLN A 962 -24.99 -61.36 -19.82
CA GLN A 962 -26.05 -61.19 -18.82
C GLN A 962 -25.76 -61.05 -17.29
N HIS A 963 -26.55 -60.13 -16.72
CA HIS A 963 -27.24 -60.12 -15.41
C HIS A 963 -26.51 -60.11 -14.06
N LEU A 964 -26.68 -58.95 -13.40
CA LEU A 964 -27.29 -58.73 -12.07
C LEU A 964 -26.66 -59.30 -10.77
N SER A 965 -26.33 -58.34 -9.90
CA SER A 965 -26.80 -58.23 -8.50
C SER A 965 -26.15 -59.04 -7.36
N THR A 966 -26.34 -58.47 -6.15
CA THR A 966 -26.17 -59.09 -4.81
C THR A 966 -24.75 -59.52 -4.41
N ALA A 967 -24.39 -59.63 -3.13
CA ALA A 967 -25.14 -59.44 -1.88
C ALA A 967 -24.18 -59.19 -0.69
N LEU A 968 -24.71 -58.60 0.40
CA LEU A 968 -24.42 -58.85 1.83
C LEU A 968 -22.95 -58.84 2.35
N ASP A 969 -22.65 -58.80 3.66
CA ASP A 969 -23.18 -58.10 4.86
C ASP A 969 -22.22 -58.44 6.04
N ILE A 970 -22.36 -57.83 7.23
CA ILE A 970 -22.07 -58.44 8.57
C ILE A 970 -20.58 -58.85 8.88
N ASP A 971 -19.93 -58.55 10.03
CA ASP A 971 -20.37 -57.96 11.32
C ASP A 971 -19.20 -57.50 12.25
N ARG A 972 -19.51 -56.67 13.27
CA ARG A 972 -18.96 -56.58 14.67
C ARG A 972 -17.44 -56.47 14.96
N HIS A 973 -16.93 -55.98 16.11
CA HIS A 973 -17.43 -55.34 17.38
C HIS A 973 -16.34 -54.31 17.83
N ALA A 974 -16.59 -53.12 18.41
CA ALA A 974 -16.98 -52.76 19.80
C ALA A 974 -15.95 -53.20 20.89
N GLU A 975 -15.54 -52.46 21.95
CA GLU A 975 -15.94 -51.21 22.68
C GLU A 975 -14.68 -50.62 23.41
N ASN A 976 -14.61 -49.48 24.16
CA ASN A 976 -15.29 -48.15 24.28
C ASN A 976 -14.63 -47.34 25.48
N LYS A 977 -15.07 -46.10 25.79
CA LYS A 977 -14.82 -45.27 27.02
C LYS A 977 -13.41 -44.62 27.18
N GLU A 978 -13.17 -43.29 27.26
CA GLU A 978 -13.62 -42.15 28.13
C GLU A 978 -12.48 -41.70 29.11
N VAL A 979 -12.24 -40.44 29.49
CA VAL A 979 -12.39 -39.09 28.86
C VAL A 979 -11.63 -38.01 29.68
N LEU A 980 -10.93 -37.02 29.09
CA LEU A 980 -10.49 -35.75 29.76
C LEU A 980 -9.86 -34.70 28.79
N ILE A 981 -9.74 -33.44 29.25
CA ILE A 981 -9.40 -32.17 28.53
C ILE A 981 -8.48 -31.36 29.50
N PRO A 982 -7.36 -30.68 29.11
CA PRO A 982 -7.43 -29.34 28.46
C PRO A 982 -6.23 -28.85 27.59
N MET A 983 -6.50 -27.78 26.79
CA MET A 983 -5.62 -26.67 26.33
C MET A 983 -4.23 -27.01 25.70
N VAL A 984 -3.74 -26.38 24.62
CA VAL A 984 -3.70 -24.96 24.23
C VAL A 984 -3.70 -24.83 22.69
N ALA A 985 -4.21 -23.73 22.13
CA ALA A 985 -4.11 -23.42 20.70
C ALA A 985 -3.00 -22.38 20.40
N ASN A 986 -2.34 -22.51 19.24
CA ASN A 986 -1.75 -21.36 18.53
C ASN A 986 -1.41 -21.74 17.07
N HIS A 987 -2.10 -21.13 16.11
CA HIS A 987 -1.73 -21.14 14.69
C HIS A 987 -1.16 -19.77 14.31
N PHE A 988 -0.06 -19.76 13.56
CA PHE A 988 0.41 -18.59 12.81
C PHE A 988 0.50 -18.96 11.32
N ILE A 989 -0.29 -18.28 10.48
CA ILE A 989 -0.14 -18.26 9.02
C ILE A 989 -0.24 -16.80 8.55
N ASP A 990 0.58 -16.46 7.55
CA ASP A 990 0.87 -15.11 7.05
C ASP A 990 -0.18 -14.61 6.03
N ALA A 991 -0.48 -13.30 6.04
CA ALA A 991 -1.31 -12.61 5.04
C ALA A 991 -0.96 -11.12 4.94
N LYS A 992 -0.95 -10.56 3.72
CA LYS A 992 -0.45 -9.21 3.42
C LYS A 992 -1.54 -8.12 3.32
N GLY A 993 -1.22 -6.93 3.85
CA GLY A 993 -1.46 -5.65 3.17
C GLY A 993 -2.62 -4.74 3.63
N GLY A 994 -2.50 -3.44 3.33
CA GLY A 994 -3.61 -2.45 3.37
C GLY A 994 -3.44 -1.28 4.35
N THR A 995 -3.25 -0.06 3.83
CA THR A 995 -2.98 1.18 4.60
C THR A 995 -4.21 2.07 4.84
N ASN A 996 -4.34 2.59 6.08
CA ASN A 996 -4.45 4.02 6.52
C ASN A 996 -4.60 5.13 5.42
N LEU A 997 -5.25 6.31 5.61
CA LEU A 997 -6.01 6.94 6.72
C LEU A 997 -7.08 7.98 6.21
N VAL A 998 -7.42 9.06 6.95
CA VAL A 998 -8.79 9.68 7.01
C VAL A 998 -8.83 11.26 6.99
N ILE A 999 -10.06 11.85 6.93
CA ILE A 999 -10.54 13.17 7.47
C ILE A 999 -10.92 14.32 6.48
N SER A 1000 -12.14 14.90 6.65
CA SER A 1000 -12.46 16.35 6.50
C SER A 1000 -13.84 16.72 7.11
N PRO A 1001 -14.07 17.98 7.59
CA PRO A 1001 -15.45 18.47 7.83
C PRO A 1001 -15.78 19.94 7.43
N VAL A 1002 -16.79 20.06 6.56
CA VAL A 1002 -17.80 21.11 6.22
C VAL A 1002 -17.95 22.41 7.04
N GLY A 1003 -18.29 23.54 6.36
CA GLY A 1003 -19.01 24.71 6.92
C GLY A 1003 -19.89 25.50 5.88
N PRO A 1004 -20.99 26.21 6.25
CA PRO A 1004 -22.03 26.77 5.33
C PRO A 1004 -21.99 28.32 5.16
N VAL A 1005 -22.55 29.03 4.15
CA VAL A 1005 -23.72 28.92 3.20
C VAL A 1005 -25.05 29.52 3.70
N HIS A 1006 -25.65 30.48 2.94
CA HIS A 1006 -27.10 30.72 2.63
C HIS A 1006 -27.28 32.05 1.81
N GLY A 1007 -28.26 32.27 0.92
CA GLY A 1007 -29.17 31.35 0.20
C GLY A 1007 -30.47 31.96 -0.41
N GLY A 1008 -30.61 31.98 -1.75
CA GLY A 1008 -31.92 32.11 -2.48
C GLY A 1008 -32.33 33.50 -3.03
N LYS A 1009 -33.26 33.66 -4.00
CA LYS A 1009 -34.07 32.68 -4.79
C LYS A 1009 -34.62 33.27 -6.13
N CYS A 1010 -35.05 32.35 -7.01
CA CYS A 1010 -35.56 32.42 -8.39
C CYS A 1010 -36.58 33.50 -8.83
N ALA A 1011 -36.57 33.86 -10.13
CA ALA A 1011 -37.67 33.67 -11.12
C ALA A 1011 -37.34 34.30 -12.51
N SER A 1012 -38.06 33.97 -13.61
CA SER A 1012 -37.69 34.38 -14.98
C SER A 1012 -38.83 34.61 -15.98
N ARG A 1013 -38.87 35.77 -16.66
CA ARG A 1013 -38.99 35.97 -18.15
C ARG A 1013 -39.01 37.48 -18.52
N TRP A 1014 -38.89 37.78 -19.82
CA TRP A 1014 -38.62 39.11 -20.43
C TRP A 1014 -39.94 39.85 -20.84
N PRO A 1015 -39.98 41.04 -21.51
CA PRO A 1015 -38.93 41.98 -21.99
C PRO A 1015 -39.17 43.52 -21.80
N PHE A 1016 -38.13 44.31 -22.11
CA PHE A 1016 -38.06 45.71 -22.65
C PHE A 1016 -39.17 46.78 -22.39
N LEU A 1017 -38.78 47.78 -21.58
CA LEU A 1017 -38.59 49.22 -21.95
C LEU A 1017 -39.77 50.09 -22.48
N LYS A 1018 -40.21 51.09 -21.67
CA LYS A 1018 -40.64 52.44 -22.17
C LYS A 1018 -40.56 53.56 -21.10
N ARG A 1019 -40.46 54.82 -21.56
CA ARG A 1019 -40.38 56.08 -20.75
C ARG A 1019 -41.77 56.73 -20.58
N GLY A 1020 -42.02 57.60 -19.58
CA GLY A 1020 -43.35 58.27 -19.48
C GLY A 1020 -43.70 59.40 -18.47
N ARG A 1021 -42.75 60.13 -17.85
CA ARG A 1021 -42.92 61.44 -17.10
C ARG A 1021 -44.33 61.94 -16.60
N LYS A 1022 -44.42 62.19 -15.27
CA LYS A 1022 -45.15 63.29 -14.55
C LYS A 1022 -46.72 63.26 -14.58
N SER A 1023 -47.51 63.90 -13.68
CA SER A 1023 -47.26 64.88 -12.59
C SER A 1023 -48.37 64.92 -11.48
N THR A 1024 -48.00 65.06 -10.19
CA THR A 1024 -48.75 65.76 -9.08
C THR A 1024 -50.17 65.24 -8.65
N ARG A 1025 -50.75 65.49 -7.44
CA ARG A 1025 -50.47 66.44 -6.32
C ARG A 1025 -51.14 65.98 -4.97
N LYS A 1026 -50.61 66.40 -3.81
CA LYS A 1026 -51.16 66.33 -2.40
C LYS A 1026 -51.24 64.90 -1.78
N SER A 1027 -51.03 64.68 -0.46
CA SER A 1027 -50.67 65.58 0.68
C SER A 1027 -50.01 64.86 1.89
N ARG A 1028 -49.08 65.54 2.59
CA ARG A 1028 -48.42 65.20 3.89
C ARG A 1028 -47.55 63.92 3.88
N VAL A 1029 -46.40 63.75 4.56
CA VAL A 1029 -45.38 64.56 5.30
C VAL A 1029 -44.17 63.57 5.52
N ALA A 1030 -42.88 63.89 5.75
CA ALA A 1030 -42.17 65.09 6.20
C ALA A 1030 -40.92 65.45 5.34
N TYR A 1031 -39.70 65.15 5.82
CA TYR A 1031 -38.37 65.62 5.38
C TYR A 1031 -37.26 64.60 5.76
N LEU A 1032 -35.97 64.71 5.39
CA LEU A 1032 -35.24 65.01 4.13
C LEU A 1032 -33.72 65.13 4.48
N TYR A 1033 -32.79 64.50 3.73
CA TYR A 1033 -31.60 65.13 3.10
C TYR A 1033 -30.68 64.12 2.39
N GLU A 1034 -29.72 64.63 1.61
CA GLU A 1034 -28.99 63.91 0.55
C GLU A 1034 -27.52 64.38 0.44
N ALA A 1035 -26.64 63.47 -0.03
CA ALA A 1035 -25.31 63.66 -0.67
C ALA A 1035 -24.19 64.53 -0.01
N GLY A 1036 -22.94 64.03 -0.09
CA GLY A 1036 -21.72 64.82 0.12
C GLY A 1036 -20.43 64.03 -0.14
N LYS A 1037 -19.45 64.65 -0.82
CA LYS A 1037 -18.07 64.12 -0.93
C LYS A 1037 -17.16 64.86 0.04
N THR A 1038 -16.20 64.16 0.65
CA THR A 1038 -14.91 64.79 1.00
C THR A 1038 -13.77 63.79 0.95
N VAL A 1039 -12.65 64.22 0.34
CA VAL A 1039 -11.32 63.64 0.57
C VAL A 1039 -10.66 64.50 1.63
N LEU A 1040 -9.95 63.90 2.59
CA LEU A 1040 -8.85 64.59 3.26
C LEU A 1040 -7.80 63.60 3.75
N ARG A 1041 -6.57 64.11 3.86
CA ARG A 1041 -5.33 63.47 4.26
C ARG A 1041 -4.84 64.21 5.50
N TYR A 1042 -4.30 63.51 6.50
CA TYR A 1042 -3.57 64.19 7.56
C TYR A 1042 -2.39 63.34 8.06
N GLU A 1043 -1.23 63.98 8.15
CA GLU A 1043 -0.03 63.49 8.82
C GLU A 1043 0.17 64.37 10.07
N GLU A 1044 0.70 63.77 11.14
CA GLU A 1044 1.60 64.37 12.14
C GLU A 1044 1.50 65.89 12.47
N ARG A 1045 1.24 66.25 13.74
CA ARG A 1045 2.23 67.00 14.59
C ARG A 1045 1.77 67.36 16.03
N VAL A 1046 2.65 66.98 16.97
CA VAL A 1046 3.20 67.77 18.10
C VAL A 1046 2.26 68.65 18.96
N GLY A 1047 2.19 68.29 20.25
CA GLY A 1047 2.00 69.21 21.38
C GLY A 1047 2.89 68.74 22.56
N ALA A 1048 3.51 69.65 23.31
CA ALA A 1048 4.59 69.31 24.27
C ALA A 1048 4.49 70.13 25.60
N PRO A 1049 5.55 70.29 26.44
CA PRO A 1049 5.55 69.83 27.84
C PRO A 1049 5.51 70.99 28.88
N PRO A 1050 5.75 70.73 30.19
CA PRO A 1050 7.12 70.94 30.71
C PRO A 1050 7.59 70.03 31.89
N LEU A 1051 8.94 69.92 32.03
CA LEU A 1051 9.81 70.14 33.23
C LEU A 1051 9.24 69.90 34.65
N GLN A 1052 9.97 69.47 35.71
CA GLN A 1052 11.39 69.14 36.03
C GLN A 1052 11.44 68.60 37.50
N PRO A 1053 12.59 68.36 38.18
CA PRO A 1053 13.99 68.17 37.75
C PRO A 1053 14.63 66.86 38.27
N SER A 1054 15.89 66.63 37.91
CA SER A 1054 16.77 65.64 38.52
C SER A 1054 17.46 66.16 39.79
N THR A 1055 17.65 65.31 40.81
CA THR A 1055 18.72 65.47 41.82
C THR A 1055 19.15 64.09 42.34
N LEU A 1056 20.38 63.99 42.84
CA LEU A 1056 21.07 62.76 43.25
C LEU A 1056 21.54 62.92 44.72
N GLN A 1057 21.82 61.80 45.37
CA GLN A 1057 22.48 61.62 46.69
C GLN A 1057 21.62 61.56 47.97
N ILE A 1058 21.51 60.33 48.49
CA ILE A 1058 22.07 59.87 49.78
C ILE A 1058 21.98 60.83 50.98
N LEU A 1059 21.17 60.47 51.98
CA LEU A 1059 21.56 60.50 53.40
C LEU A 1059 20.68 59.53 54.23
N PHE A 1060 21.29 58.89 55.24
CA PHE A 1060 20.75 58.24 56.47
C PHE A 1060 19.25 58.47 56.75
N GLY A 1061 18.37 57.49 57.09
CA GLY A 1061 18.48 56.39 58.08
C GLY A 1061 17.96 56.85 59.46
N PRO A 1062 17.59 55.99 60.46
CA PRO A 1062 17.37 54.52 60.48
C PRO A 1062 16.05 54.13 61.25
N LEU A 1063 16.04 53.01 62.00
CA LEU A 1063 15.13 52.58 63.12
C LEU A 1063 13.86 51.74 62.83
N GLY A 1064 13.63 50.75 63.72
CA GLY A 1064 12.40 49.95 63.88
C GLY A 1064 12.26 48.75 62.92
N GLY A 1065 11.77 47.58 63.32
CA GLY A 1065 11.35 47.08 64.64
C GLY A 1065 10.78 45.65 64.50
N LEU A 1066 10.94 44.79 65.51
CA LEU A 1066 10.59 43.36 65.42
C LEU A 1066 9.08 43.05 65.32
N GLU A 1067 8.81 41.83 64.86
CA GLU A 1067 7.60 41.00 65.05
C GLU A 1067 6.60 41.46 66.14
N ASN A 1068 5.30 41.38 65.87
CA ASN A 1068 4.52 40.16 66.14
C ASN A 1068 3.05 40.28 65.64
N GLY A 1069 2.32 39.17 65.44
CA GLY A 1069 2.72 37.78 65.67
C GLY A 1069 1.97 36.77 64.79
N SER A 1070 2.39 35.51 64.74
CA SER A 1070 3.31 34.86 65.69
C SER A 1070 4.45 34.05 65.07
N SER A 1071 5.54 33.98 65.84
CA SER A 1071 6.59 32.95 65.86
C SER A 1071 7.57 32.84 64.67
N ARG A 1072 8.70 33.53 64.84
CA ARG A 1072 10.09 33.01 64.78
C ARG A 1072 10.70 32.73 63.41
N GLY A 1073 11.84 33.38 63.19
CA GLY A 1073 13.05 32.61 62.83
C GLY A 1073 13.95 33.18 61.74
N SER A 1074 14.44 34.41 61.91
CA SER A 1074 15.66 34.83 61.18
C SER A 1074 16.92 34.37 61.93
N SER A 1075 18.00 34.17 61.17
CA SER A 1075 19.35 34.72 61.40
C SER A 1075 20.52 33.74 61.25
N CYS A 1076 21.62 34.30 60.72
CA CYS A 1076 23.02 33.83 60.81
C CYS A 1076 23.38 32.45 60.21
N GLY A 1077 24.65 32.22 59.85
CA GLY A 1077 25.82 33.09 59.98
C GLY A 1077 26.94 32.76 59.00
N THR A 1078 27.97 33.59 59.00
CA THR A 1078 29.22 33.40 58.26
C THR A 1078 30.19 32.44 58.97
N ALA A 1079 31.15 31.95 58.19
CA ALA A 1079 32.52 31.56 58.59
C ALA A 1079 32.82 30.11 59.00
N GLU A 1080 33.95 29.64 58.46
CA GLU A 1080 35.01 28.83 59.09
C GLU A 1080 34.86 27.33 59.41
N ASN A 1081 35.71 26.55 58.70
CA ASN A 1081 36.70 25.58 59.23
C ASN A 1081 36.27 24.19 59.76
N SER A 1082 37.29 23.33 59.89
CA SER A 1082 37.32 21.91 60.32
C SER A 1082 36.58 20.91 59.41
N ASP A 1083 37.17 19.80 58.94
CA ASP A 1083 38.07 18.76 59.50
C ASP A 1083 37.34 17.60 60.21
N GLY A 1084 37.85 16.37 60.00
CA GLY A 1084 37.30 15.11 60.55
C GLY A 1084 36.41 14.35 59.56
N SER A 1085 36.68 13.15 59.00
CA SER A 1085 37.60 12.01 59.27
C SER A 1085 37.07 10.92 60.24
N HIS A 1086 37.10 9.65 59.80
CA HIS A 1086 36.84 8.41 60.57
C HIS A 1086 35.36 8.24 61.08
N GLU A 1087 34.77 7.06 61.35
CA GLU A 1087 35.14 5.64 61.09
C GLU A 1087 33.94 4.65 61.22
N THR A 1088 34.04 3.48 60.54
CA THR A 1088 33.54 2.09 60.84
C THR A 1088 32.20 1.73 61.53
N ALA A 1089 31.87 0.42 61.44
CA ALA A 1089 30.98 -0.41 62.29
C ALA A 1089 29.46 -0.33 61.99
N ASP A 1090 28.76 -1.42 61.60
CA ASP A 1090 28.40 -2.69 62.31
C ASP A 1090 27.18 -2.54 63.26
N SER A 1091 26.30 -3.53 63.50
CA SER A 1091 26.12 -4.90 62.95
C SER A 1091 24.71 -5.47 63.32
N GLY A 1092 24.36 -6.70 62.87
CA GLY A 1092 23.25 -7.52 63.38
C GLY A 1092 22.25 -7.95 62.29
N HIS A 1093 22.16 -9.23 61.86
CA HIS A 1093 21.61 -10.44 62.52
C HIS A 1093 20.07 -10.39 62.71
N PHE A 1094 19.27 -11.42 62.43
CA PHE A 1094 19.45 -12.83 62.00
C PHE A 1094 18.14 -13.25 61.22
N SER A 1095 17.85 -14.45 60.67
CA SER A 1095 18.40 -15.83 60.58
C SER A 1095 17.55 -16.61 59.55
N ASN A 1096 17.97 -17.65 58.80
CA ASN A 1096 19.28 -18.29 58.55
C ASN A 1096 19.33 -18.81 57.06
N GLU A 1097 19.40 -20.07 56.58
CA GLU A 1097 19.50 -21.46 57.12
C GLU A 1097 20.10 -22.45 56.06
N GLU A 1098 20.11 -23.75 56.39
CA GLU A 1098 20.77 -24.96 55.87
C GLU A 1098 20.56 -25.43 54.39
N MET A 1099 21.43 -26.27 53.75
CA MET A 1099 22.83 -26.71 54.05
C MET A 1099 23.49 -27.57 52.91
N SER A 1100 24.78 -27.30 52.59
CA SER A 1100 25.85 -28.21 52.04
C SER A 1100 25.66 -28.96 50.68
N ASN A 1101 26.66 -29.38 49.88
CA ASN A 1101 28.14 -29.22 49.71
C ASN A 1101 28.50 -29.81 48.30
N GLU A 1102 29.65 -29.69 47.61
CA GLU A 1102 30.89 -28.87 47.60
C GLU A 1102 31.40 -28.90 46.11
N GLY A 1103 32.60 -28.53 45.61
CA GLY A 1103 33.92 -28.02 46.07
C GLY A 1103 34.67 -27.45 44.83
N SER A 1104 35.81 -26.75 44.85
CA SER A 1104 37.11 -26.88 45.58
C SER A 1104 38.10 -27.87 44.93
N GLN A 1105 39.36 -27.53 44.54
CA GLN A 1105 40.04 -26.23 44.27
C GLN A 1105 41.34 -26.43 43.42
N ARG A 1106 41.87 -25.33 42.83
CA ARG A 1106 43.29 -24.99 42.55
C ARG A 1106 44.35 -26.01 42.02
N SER A 1107 44.80 -25.76 40.78
CA SER A 1107 46.20 -25.59 40.30
C SER A 1107 47.37 -26.47 40.80
N SER A 1108 48.06 -27.17 39.87
CA SER A 1108 49.51 -27.44 39.90
C SER A 1108 50.11 -27.79 38.50
N LEU A 1109 51.42 -27.60 38.34
CA LEU A 1109 52.31 -28.04 37.23
C LEU A 1109 53.19 -29.23 37.75
N PRO A 1110 54.03 -29.97 36.97
CA PRO A 1110 54.51 -29.74 35.59
C PRO A 1110 54.58 -30.99 34.65
N PHE A 1111 55.24 -30.80 33.50
CA PHE A 1111 55.72 -31.73 32.44
C PHE A 1111 56.79 -32.77 32.91
N PRO A 1112 57.28 -33.76 32.09
CA PRO A 1112 57.40 -33.88 30.61
C PRO A 1112 56.74 -35.17 30.01
N SER A 1113 56.99 -35.71 28.79
CA SER A 1113 57.98 -35.54 27.68
C SER A 1113 57.34 -35.94 26.31
N SER A 1114 57.98 -36.27 25.15
CA SER A 1114 59.38 -36.45 24.68
C SER A 1114 59.49 -36.55 23.13
N PHE A 1115 60.52 -35.88 22.55
CA PHE A 1115 61.28 -36.20 21.30
C PHE A 1115 60.68 -36.29 19.87
N PHE A 1116 61.55 -35.96 18.90
CA PHE A 1116 61.46 -35.85 17.42
C PHE A 1116 62.07 -37.12 16.72
N PRO A 1117 62.31 -37.23 15.37
CA PRO A 1117 62.17 -36.30 14.20
C PRO A 1117 61.55 -36.90 12.88
N GLY A 1118 61.50 -36.12 11.78
CA GLY A 1118 61.40 -36.67 10.40
C GLY A 1118 60.99 -35.69 9.27
N MET A 1119 61.73 -35.67 8.13
CA MET A 1119 61.52 -34.81 6.94
C MET A 1119 60.68 -35.49 5.82
N GLY A 1120 60.13 -34.73 4.84
CA GLY A 1120 59.81 -35.25 3.49
C GLY A 1120 58.67 -34.55 2.69
N PRO A 1121 58.85 -34.15 1.40
CA PRO A 1121 57.79 -33.55 0.56
C PRO A 1121 57.35 -34.36 -0.69
N TRP A 1122 56.17 -34.01 -1.25
CA TRP A 1122 55.65 -34.14 -2.66
C TRP A 1122 56.15 -35.28 -3.59
N PRO A 1123 55.25 -36.01 -4.29
CA PRO A 1123 54.88 -35.55 -5.65
C PRO A 1123 53.45 -35.90 -6.15
N MET A 1124 53.22 -35.56 -7.43
CA MET A 1124 52.01 -35.67 -8.27
C MET A 1124 51.97 -36.98 -9.09
N VAL A 1125 50.78 -37.52 -9.44
CA VAL A 1125 50.39 -38.15 -10.76
C VAL A 1125 48.96 -38.77 -10.70
N MET A 1126 48.38 -39.05 -11.88
CA MET A 1126 46.97 -39.45 -12.12
C MET A 1126 46.66 -40.97 -12.02
N ALA A 1127 45.36 -41.30 -12.11
CA ALA A 1127 44.74 -42.59 -12.52
C ALA A 1127 44.59 -43.68 -11.42
N THR A 1128 43.55 -44.55 -11.37
CA THR A 1128 42.38 -44.74 -12.27
C THR A 1128 41.21 -45.51 -11.61
N ARG A 1129 39.95 -45.13 -11.95
CA ARG A 1129 38.77 -45.99 -12.25
C ARG A 1129 38.12 -46.90 -11.17
N LYS A 1130 36.77 -47.02 -11.30
CA LYS A 1130 35.83 -48.02 -10.72
C LYS A 1130 35.54 -47.95 -9.22
N ASP A 1131 34.35 -48.32 -8.71
CA ASP A 1131 32.98 -48.43 -9.28
C ASP A 1131 31.97 -48.55 -8.12
N GLN A 1132 30.78 -47.93 -8.23
CA GLN A 1132 29.56 -48.21 -7.42
C GLN A 1132 29.69 -47.96 -5.88
N GLU A 1133 28.64 -47.81 -5.06
CA GLU A 1133 27.19 -47.94 -5.26
C GLU A 1133 26.41 -47.07 -4.24
N VAL A 1134 25.09 -46.85 -4.48
CA VAL A 1134 24.05 -46.33 -3.55
C VAL A 1134 24.30 -44.98 -2.84
N GLU A 1135 23.50 -43.97 -3.19
CA GLU A 1135 23.09 -42.87 -2.29
C GLU A 1135 21.71 -42.33 -2.72
N ASP A 1136 20.95 -41.74 -1.78
CA ASP A 1136 19.57 -41.22 -1.91
C ASP A 1136 19.46 -39.90 -1.10
#